data_AF-A0A9D0VIA7-F1
#
_entry.id   AF-A0A9D0VIA7-F1
#
_cell.length_a   1.000
_cell.length_b   1.000
_cell.length_c   1.000
_cell.angle_alpha   90.00
_cell.angle_beta   90.00
_cell.angle_gamma   90.00
#
_symmetry.space_group_name_H-M   'P 1'
#
loop_
_entity.id
_entity.type
_entity.pdbx_description
1 polymer ?
#
loop_
_entity_poly.entity_id
_entity_poly.type
_entity_poly.pdbx_seq_one_letter_code
_entity_poly.pdbx_strand_id
1 'polypeptide(L)'
;MIMFLLLLTAGLGCKKDPPTTDTDTPTWSGQGDACLSCHAGAEPIHPDPVDVDDCTACHGGDDQALTKEEAHVQPPDDYWAIRGDGLPIAPEGYIKDFAPNQLDQLPVEYVQFINPGDIRAAPMACGQASCHPDKVEAVERSIMSTNAGHYMPTLFLAGYGDREAVYGSTSVSDPGCDPDAGDGSVCELGPLVPPPRADFDAALAANDLDEIEHIANEHYLSKSCDTCHAAGYGDNNAPHKYRSTGCSSCHMVYDKTGFYLGDDPTIPSATSSYPARHELTAAIPTEQCATCHFQGGRIGLLYRGIREAGFSGQLPPNAEAWEPGAYGKADPYFYLSDEDTTNAIDESPPDVHFEGGMHCADCHVGSEVHGDGRLYSTSKQQVDLRCEDCHGTVREPATPGDDGVFRTASGRPLPQLVQRGSTIVLEGIDGQDHTVTQVVAQLAQAAPDSPMVRAMGVDAQGFSHTDAVTCDTCHTAYNLHCLGCHVSMDMRFTQRDAQTGLPSDGLVRGSREYYSLDQLLLGTASDGRVQSVIASQQVQMAVVDDAGDVVLGAEDHPDTDATVGVFRKTPNSEVNNGFHVFFQHTTTRFATISRDCSACHPRTNSPEERQRIRGVYGYGTGEFMLEAPDGGYVDAMQFLDADGNPTTEWVHQGTGPVDPDRRARAMSIFLDELSP
;
A
#
# COMPACT_ATOMS: atom_id res chain seq x y z
N MET A 1 57.51 36.29 17.43
CA MET A 1 58.43 35.63 16.47
C MET A 1 57.55 34.77 15.58
N ILE A 2 56.88 35.32 14.55
CA ILE A 2 57.41 35.82 13.26
C ILE A 2 58.10 34.71 12.47
N MET A 3 57.69 34.62 11.19
CA MET A 3 58.23 33.83 10.06
C MET A 3 57.75 32.38 9.95
N PHE A 4 56.70 32.15 9.16
CA PHE A 4 56.84 31.85 7.72
C PHE A 4 55.47 31.89 7.03
N LEU A 5 55.13 33.08 6.51
CA LEU A 5 54.14 33.30 5.46
C LEU A 5 54.91 33.82 4.24
N LEU A 6 54.41 33.54 3.04
CA LEU A 6 54.85 34.01 1.71
C LEU A 6 55.86 33.12 0.97
N LEU A 7 55.36 32.27 0.07
CA LEU A 7 55.72 32.19 -1.36
C LEU A 7 55.23 30.86 -1.94
N LEU A 8 54.12 30.89 -2.68
CA LEU A 8 53.88 30.11 -3.92
C LEU A 8 52.43 30.28 -4.40
N THR A 9 52.07 31.54 -4.67
CA THR A 9 51.03 31.88 -5.65
C THR A 9 51.68 31.92 -7.03
N ALA A 10 51.76 30.78 -7.73
CA ALA A 10 51.93 30.71 -9.18
C ALA A 10 51.87 29.23 -9.63
N GLY A 11 50.90 28.90 -10.47
CA GLY A 11 51.00 27.73 -11.35
C GLY A 11 50.07 26.56 -11.06
N LEU A 12 48.76 26.80 -11.08
CA LEU A 12 47.77 25.88 -11.64
C LEU A 12 46.66 26.76 -12.22
N GLY A 13 46.94 27.34 -13.37
CA GLY A 13 45.94 28.03 -14.16
C GLY A 13 44.92 26.99 -14.63
N CYS A 14 43.81 26.86 -13.92
CA CYS A 14 42.57 26.43 -14.56
C CYS A 14 42.37 27.40 -15.73
N LYS A 15 42.41 26.88 -16.96
CA LYS A 15 41.79 27.59 -18.07
C LYS A 15 40.33 27.79 -17.66
N LYS A 16 40.01 28.99 -17.19
CA LYS A 16 38.69 29.57 -17.39
C LYS A 16 38.62 29.81 -18.89
N ASP A 17 38.25 28.77 -19.62
CA ASP A 17 37.46 29.06 -20.80
C ASP A 17 36.17 29.70 -20.25
N PRO A 18 35.84 30.95 -20.64
CA PRO A 18 34.53 31.50 -20.31
C PRO A 18 33.47 30.51 -20.80
N PRO A 19 32.25 30.48 -20.23
CA PRO A 19 31.17 29.77 -20.92
C PRO A 19 31.18 30.31 -22.34
N THR A 20 31.39 29.42 -23.30
CA THR A 20 31.25 29.77 -24.70
C THR A 20 29.88 30.42 -24.79
N THR A 21 29.86 31.70 -25.11
CA THR A 21 28.68 32.32 -25.69
C THR A 21 28.51 31.62 -27.02
N ASP A 22 27.93 30.42 -26.99
CA ASP A 22 27.41 29.81 -28.19
C ASP A 22 26.22 30.68 -28.55
N THR A 23 26.50 31.67 -29.39
CA THR A 23 25.53 32.55 -30.03
C THR A 23 24.84 31.85 -31.19
N ASP A 24 24.95 30.53 -31.29
CA ASP A 24 24.17 29.72 -32.21
C ASP A 24 22.74 29.71 -31.69
N THR A 25 21.98 30.71 -32.16
CA THR A 25 20.53 30.74 -32.02
C THR A 25 20.00 29.39 -32.52
N PRO A 26 19.17 28.66 -31.75
CA PRO A 26 18.61 27.40 -32.21
C PRO A 26 17.98 27.60 -33.60
N THR A 27 18.47 26.87 -34.60
CA THR A 27 17.97 27.00 -35.97
C THR A 27 16.96 25.90 -36.22
N TRP A 28 15.69 26.22 -36.02
CA TRP A 28 14.58 25.35 -36.39
C TRP A 28 14.18 25.59 -37.86
N SER A 29 13.93 24.51 -38.60
CA SER A 29 13.69 24.55 -40.05
C SER A 29 12.26 24.95 -40.44
N GLY A 30 11.38 25.13 -39.45
CA GLY A 30 9.95 25.34 -39.68
C GLY A 30 9.13 24.05 -39.77
N GLN A 31 9.74 22.88 -39.54
CA GLN A 31 9.08 21.57 -39.61
C GLN A 31 9.41 20.73 -38.36
N GLY A 32 8.38 20.13 -37.74
CA GLY A 32 8.49 19.36 -36.49
C GLY A 32 8.51 20.23 -35.24
N ASP A 33 8.75 19.63 -34.07
CA ASP A 33 8.76 20.31 -32.79
C ASP A 33 10.04 21.16 -32.59
N ALA A 34 9.90 22.47 -32.36
CA ALA A 34 11.04 23.36 -32.11
C ALA A 34 11.72 23.09 -30.76
N CYS A 35 11.10 22.36 -29.83
CA CYS A 35 11.72 22.00 -28.55
C CYS A 35 13.06 21.29 -28.75
N LEU A 36 13.15 20.39 -29.73
CA LEU A 36 14.36 19.63 -30.06
C LEU A 36 15.51 20.50 -30.61
N SER A 37 15.25 21.76 -30.98
CA SER A 37 16.31 22.71 -31.36
C SER A 37 17.14 23.16 -30.14
N CYS A 38 16.53 23.17 -28.95
CA CYS A 38 17.20 23.45 -27.67
C CYS A 38 17.49 22.17 -26.87
N HIS A 39 16.62 21.17 -26.99
CA HIS A 39 16.65 19.89 -26.26
C HIS A 39 17.24 18.76 -27.12
N ALA A 40 18.32 19.05 -27.86
CA ALA A 40 18.96 18.07 -28.73
C ALA A 40 19.48 16.88 -27.91
N GLY A 41 19.01 15.68 -28.25
CA GLY A 41 19.36 14.43 -27.56
C GLY A 41 18.38 14.02 -26.46
N ALA A 42 17.23 14.70 -26.33
CA ALA A 42 16.14 14.23 -25.48
C ALA A 42 15.71 12.80 -25.86
N GLU A 43 15.50 11.95 -24.85
CA GLU A 43 15.12 10.56 -25.04
C GLU A 43 13.62 10.45 -25.42
N PRO A 44 13.25 9.52 -26.31
CA PRO A 44 11.84 9.29 -26.63
C PRO A 44 11.13 8.60 -25.46
N ILE A 45 9.89 9.03 -25.18
CA ILE A 45 9.08 8.51 -24.06
C ILE A 45 8.47 7.13 -24.33
N HIS A 46 8.31 6.74 -25.61
CA HIS A 46 7.68 5.47 -26.02
C HIS A 46 8.66 4.58 -26.83
N PRO A 47 8.78 3.28 -26.49
CA PRO A 47 9.69 2.35 -27.17
C PRO A 47 9.12 1.72 -28.49
N ASP A 48 8.36 2.47 -29.30
CA ASP A 48 7.52 2.06 -30.48
C ASP A 48 6.13 1.42 -30.13
N PRO A 49 5.03 1.67 -30.89
CA PRO A 49 4.86 2.40 -32.15
C PRO A 49 4.00 3.68 -32.02
N VAL A 50 3.99 4.32 -30.84
CA VAL A 50 3.28 5.59 -30.66
C VAL A 50 4.26 6.70 -31.03
N ASP A 51 4.24 7.06 -32.32
CA ASP A 51 5.10 8.10 -32.91
C ASP A 51 4.61 9.48 -32.47
N VAL A 52 4.96 9.88 -31.24
CA VAL A 52 4.75 11.24 -30.73
C VAL A 52 6.05 12.01 -30.91
N ASP A 53 6.30 12.48 -32.13
CA ASP A 53 7.45 13.32 -32.48
C ASP A 53 7.37 14.75 -31.89
N ASP A 54 6.32 15.04 -31.10
CA ASP A 54 6.02 16.36 -30.56
C ASP A 54 5.92 16.31 -29.04
N CYS A 55 6.88 16.96 -28.37
CA CYS A 55 6.95 17.03 -26.91
C CYS A 55 5.72 17.73 -26.32
N THR A 56 5.15 18.70 -27.05
CA THR A 56 4.01 19.49 -26.59
C THR A 56 2.70 18.72 -26.63
N ALA A 57 2.63 17.60 -27.37
CA ALA A 57 1.48 16.70 -27.32
C ALA A 57 1.27 16.11 -25.91
N CYS A 58 2.35 15.92 -25.15
CA CYS A 58 2.29 15.50 -23.76
C CYS A 58 2.44 16.70 -22.81
N HIS A 59 3.51 17.47 -22.95
CA HIS A 59 3.91 18.51 -22.00
C HIS A 59 3.20 19.86 -22.22
N GLY A 60 2.50 20.08 -23.34
CA GLY A 60 2.02 21.42 -23.70
C GLY A 60 3.17 22.40 -23.98
N GLY A 61 2.94 23.69 -23.78
CA GLY A 61 3.90 24.76 -24.15
C GLY A 61 3.72 25.25 -25.58
N ASP A 62 4.73 25.95 -26.11
CA ASP A 62 4.75 26.47 -27.49
C ASP A 62 5.88 25.81 -28.30
N ASP A 63 5.49 24.89 -29.20
CA ASP A 63 6.37 24.11 -30.08
C ASP A 63 6.98 24.93 -31.23
N GLN A 64 6.66 26.23 -31.32
CA GLN A 64 7.14 27.15 -32.35
C GLN A 64 8.09 28.21 -31.78
N ALA A 65 8.15 28.35 -30.46
CA ALA A 65 9.00 29.32 -29.77
C ALA A 65 10.46 28.85 -29.70
N LEU A 66 11.38 29.81 -29.80
CA LEU A 66 12.84 29.56 -29.81
C LEU A 66 13.54 30.15 -28.56
N THR A 67 12.77 30.57 -27.57
CA THR A 67 13.25 31.07 -26.28
C THR A 67 12.58 30.30 -25.16
N LYS A 68 13.29 30.13 -24.04
CA LYS A 68 12.75 29.42 -22.87
C LYS A 68 11.52 30.13 -22.32
N GLU A 69 11.54 31.46 -22.31
CA GLU A 69 10.49 32.32 -21.76
C GLU A 69 9.18 32.21 -22.54
N GLU A 70 9.26 32.00 -23.86
CA GLU A 70 8.08 31.86 -24.73
C GLU A 70 7.64 30.39 -24.85
N ALA A 71 8.57 29.44 -24.91
CA ALA A 71 8.27 28.02 -25.10
C ALA A 71 7.76 27.32 -23.83
N HIS A 72 8.35 27.62 -22.66
CA HIS A 72 8.01 26.94 -21.41
C HIS A 72 6.79 27.56 -20.75
N VAL A 73 5.92 26.72 -20.20
CA VAL A 73 4.93 27.15 -19.21
C VAL A 73 5.68 27.59 -17.94
N GLN A 74 5.56 28.87 -17.59
CA GLN A 74 6.27 29.43 -16.43
C GLN A 74 5.60 29.02 -15.11
N PRO A 75 6.36 28.88 -14.01
CA PRO A 75 5.76 28.75 -12.68
C PRO A 75 4.80 29.91 -12.39
N PRO A 76 3.71 29.69 -11.65
CA PRO A 76 2.77 30.76 -11.33
C PRO A 76 3.40 31.81 -10.40
N ASP A 77 2.92 33.06 -10.48
CA ASP A 77 3.44 34.19 -9.68
C ASP A 77 3.35 33.94 -8.16
N ASP A 78 2.39 33.16 -7.72
CA ASP A 78 2.15 32.77 -6.33
C ASP A 78 2.76 31.40 -5.96
N TYR A 79 3.66 30.85 -6.80
CA TYR A 79 4.33 29.57 -6.56
C TYR A 79 4.90 29.43 -5.14
N TRP A 80 5.56 30.47 -4.63
CA TRP A 80 6.13 30.44 -3.27
C TRP A 80 5.08 30.44 -2.16
N ALA A 81 3.90 31.02 -2.41
CA ALA A 81 2.78 30.92 -1.48
C ALA A 81 2.19 29.50 -1.46
N ILE A 82 2.07 28.86 -2.63
CA ILE A 82 1.60 27.48 -2.78
C ILE A 82 2.60 26.47 -2.15
N ARG A 83 3.90 26.64 -2.41
CA ARG A 83 4.95 25.77 -1.86
C ARG A 83 5.03 25.86 -0.33
N GLY A 84 4.80 27.04 0.22
CA GLY A 84 4.93 27.30 1.66
C GLY A 84 6.35 27.10 2.17
N ASP A 85 6.48 26.97 3.49
CA ASP A 85 7.75 26.85 4.22
C ASP A 85 7.96 25.47 4.87
N GLY A 86 7.02 24.53 4.67
CA GLY A 86 7.07 23.18 5.23
C GLY A 86 7.90 22.18 4.41
N LEU A 87 8.30 22.53 3.18
CA LEU A 87 9.07 21.67 2.28
C LEU A 87 10.56 22.02 2.28
N PRO A 88 11.45 21.08 1.90
CA PRO A 88 12.87 21.37 1.72
C PRO A 88 13.13 22.52 0.74
N ILE A 89 14.28 23.18 0.84
CA ILE A 89 14.67 24.23 -0.10
C ILE A 89 14.83 23.60 -1.49
N ALA A 90 14.12 24.15 -2.48
CA ALA A 90 14.19 23.72 -3.88
C ALA A 90 14.23 24.93 -4.83
N PRO A 91 14.66 24.75 -6.08
CA PRO A 91 14.54 25.78 -7.11
C PRO A 91 13.08 26.20 -7.34
N GLU A 92 12.89 27.41 -7.88
CA GLU A 92 11.57 27.86 -8.33
C GLU A 92 11.01 26.91 -9.40
N GLY A 93 9.73 26.55 -9.26
CA GLY A 93 9.06 25.60 -10.14
C GLY A 93 9.24 24.10 -9.81
N TYR A 94 9.94 23.76 -8.73
CA TYR A 94 10.05 22.37 -8.30
C TYR A 94 8.79 21.88 -7.58
N ILE A 95 8.07 20.92 -8.18
CA ILE A 95 6.80 20.40 -7.63
C ILE A 95 6.85 18.94 -7.17
N LYS A 96 7.99 18.25 -7.33
CA LYS A 96 8.09 16.77 -7.15
C LYS A 96 8.10 16.30 -5.69
N ASP A 97 7.74 17.18 -4.77
CA ASP A 97 7.52 16.94 -3.34
C ASP A 97 6.17 17.52 -2.87
N PHE A 98 5.33 17.96 -3.80
CA PHE A 98 4.04 18.57 -3.50
C PHE A 98 2.99 17.54 -3.08
N ALA A 99 2.24 17.92 -2.05
CA ALA A 99 1.04 17.23 -1.59
C ALA A 99 -0.14 17.46 -2.56
N PRO A 100 -1.23 16.66 -2.47
CA PRO A 100 -2.40 16.81 -3.35
C PRO A 100 -2.96 18.24 -3.39
N ASN A 101 -3.19 18.88 -2.23
CA ASN A 101 -3.79 20.23 -2.23
C ASN A 101 -2.85 21.31 -2.80
N GLN A 102 -1.53 21.10 -2.76
CA GLN A 102 -0.59 22.03 -3.39
C GLN A 102 -0.66 21.91 -4.90
N LEU A 103 -0.79 20.68 -5.42
CA LEU A 103 -0.98 20.43 -6.85
C LEU A 103 -2.33 20.98 -7.35
N ASP A 104 -3.39 20.90 -6.55
CA ASP A 104 -4.71 21.48 -6.88
C ASP A 104 -4.70 23.01 -7.05
N GLN A 105 -3.72 23.69 -6.43
CA GLN A 105 -3.57 25.14 -6.52
C GLN A 105 -2.75 25.60 -7.74
N LEU A 106 -2.02 24.69 -8.40
CA LEU A 106 -1.22 25.02 -9.56
C LEU A 106 -2.08 25.14 -10.83
N PRO A 107 -1.74 26.03 -11.77
CA PRO A 107 -2.31 25.99 -13.12
C PRO A 107 -2.06 24.61 -13.73
N VAL A 108 -3.11 24.01 -14.28
CA VAL A 108 -3.06 22.64 -14.80
C VAL A 108 -2.07 22.51 -15.96
N GLU A 109 -1.89 23.57 -16.75
CA GLU A 109 -0.90 23.65 -17.83
C GLU A 109 0.53 23.54 -17.29
N TYR A 110 0.79 24.07 -16.09
CA TYR A 110 2.09 23.95 -15.44
C TYR A 110 2.31 22.54 -14.89
N VAL A 111 1.28 21.94 -14.30
CA VAL A 111 1.32 20.54 -13.87
C VAL A 111 1.58 19.62 -15.06
N GLN A 112 0.87 19.83 -16.18
CA GLN A 112 1.07 19.09 -17.44
C GLN A 112 2.51 19.23 -17.96
N PHE A 113 3.04 20.45 -17.96
CA PHE A 113 4.39 20.74 -18.45
C PHE A 113 5.47 19.96 -17.69
N ILE A 114 5.30 19.80 -16.36
CA ILE A 114 6.27 19.06 -15.54
C ILE A 114 5.96 17.55 -15.49
N ASN A 115 4.68 17.18 -15.40
CA ASN A 115 4.21 15.79 -15.29
C ASN A 115 2.87 15.60 -16.03
N PRO A 116 2.90 15.22 -17.31
CA PRO A 116 1.68 15.00 -18.09
C PRO A 116 0.87 13.77 -17.62
N GLY A 117 1.46 12.92 -16.77
CA GLY A 117 0.80 11.77 -16.17
C GLY A 117 0.10 12.05 -14.84
N ASP A 118 0.20 13.26 -14.26
CA ASP A 118 -0.53 13.60 -13.03
C ASP A 118 -2.05 13.53 -13.27
N ILE A 119 -2.84 13.09 -12.30
CA ILE A 119 -4.30 12.95 -12.46
C ILE A 119 -4.99 14.24 -12.91
N ARG A 120 -4.47 15.42 -12.53
CA ARG A 120 -5.02 16.73 -12.92
C ARG A 120 -4.73 17.06 -14.39
N ALA A 121 -3.56 16.65 -14.88
CA ALA A 121 -3.08 16.95 -16.22
C ALA A 121 -3.40 15.85 -17.24
N ALA A 122 -3.56 14.60 -16.78
CA ALA A 122 -3.77 13.43 -17.61
C ALA A 122 -4.91 13.58 -18.63
N PRO A 123 -6.06 14.24 -18.34
CA PRO A 123 -7.08 14.49 -19.36
C PRO A 123 -6.59 15.23 -20.60
N MET A 124 -5.58 16.10 -20.46
CA MET A 124 -5.02 16.89 -21.58
C MET A 124 -3.88 16.19 -22.32
N ALA A 125 -3.30 15.12 -21.74
CA ALA A 125 -2.23 14.34 -22.37
C ALA A 125 -2.72 12.91 -22.64
N CYS A 126 -2.57 12.03 -21.65
CA CYS A 126 -3.05 10.65 -21.61
C CYS A 126 -4.51 10.42 -22.06
N GLY A 127 -5.40 11.38 -21.78
CA GLY A 127 -6.84 11.30 -22.00
C GLY A 127 -7.31 11.77 -23.37
N GLN A 128 -6.39 12.15 -24.26
CA GLN A 128 -6.74 12.53 -25.63
C GLN A 128 -7.40 11.37 -26.39
N ALA A 129 -8.25 11.68 -27.37
CA ALA A 129 -9.13 10.71 -28.02
C ALA A 129 -8.41 9.50 -28.68
N SER A 130 -7.14 9.65 -29.05
CA SER A 130 -6.31 8.59 -29.63
C SER A 130 -5.54 7.74 -28.60
N CYS A 131 -5.67 8.06 -27.31
CA CYS A 131 -4.89 7.45 -26.23
C CYS A 131 -5.81 6.60 -25.34
N HIS A 132 -5.98 6.94 -24.06
CA HIS A 132 -6.70 6.12 -23.09
C HIS A 132 -7.69 6.92 -22.22
N PRO A 133 -8.69 7.59 -22.83
CA PRO A 133 -9.65 8.44 -22.12
C PRO A 133 -10.38 7.71 -20.99
N ASP A 134 -10.85 6.49 -21.24
CA ASP A 134 -11.58 5.68 -20.25
C ASP A 134 -10.72 5.35 -19.02
N LYS A 135 -9.39 5.20 -19.21
CA LYS A 135 -8.47 4.90 -18.10
C LYS A 135 -8.19 6.13 -17.25
N VAL A 136 -8.08 7.30 -17.88
CA VAL A 136 -7.87 8.55 -17.14
C VAL A 136 -9.06 8.83 -16.21
N GLU A 137 -10.28 8.65 -16.70
CA GLU A 137 -11.48 8.82 -15.88
C GLU A 137 -11.55 7.82 -14.73
N ALA A 138 -11.21 6.55 -14.98
CA ALA A 138 -11.26 5.52 -13.96
C ALA A 138 -10.20 5.71 -12.85
N VAL A 139 -8.97 6.09 -13.21
CA VAL A 139 -7.85 6.21 -12.26
C VAL A 139 -8.11 7.25 -11.20
N GLU A 140 -8.73 8.37 -11.56
CA GLU A 140 -9.11 9.43 -10.63
C GLU A 140 -9.99 8.91 -9.48
N ARG A 141 -10.86 7.92 -9.77
CA ARG A 141 -11.80 7.33 -8.82
C ARG A 141 -11.29 6.05 -8.14
N SER A 142 -10.16 5.51 -8.61
CA SER A 142 -9.57 4.31 -8.05
C SER A 142 -9.10 4.49 -6.60
N ILE A 143 -9.09 3.41 -5.83
CA ILE A 143 -8.56 3.43 -4.44
C ILE A 143 -7.08 3.84 -4.35
N MET A 144 -6.33 3.67 -5.45
CA MET A 144 -4.93 4.09 -5.55
C MET A 144 -4.79 5.62 -5.53
N SER A 145 -5.76 6.33 -6.10
CA SER A 145 -5.80 7.80 -6.11
C SER A 145 -6.52 8.37 -4.89
N THR A 146 -7.64 7.75 -4.47
CA THR A 146 -8.53 8.37 -3.49
C THR A 146 -8.16 8.10 -2.05
N ASN A 147 -7.42 7.02 -1.71
CA ASN A 147 -7.11 6.66 -0.32
C ASN A 147 -8.34 6.40 0.60
N ALA A 148 -9.56 6.35 0.05
CA ALA A 148 -10.78 6.13 0.82
C ALA A 148 -10.70 4.84 1.68
N GLY A 149 -10.02 3.82 1.14
CA GLY A 149 -9.81 2.52 1.77
C GLY A 149 -8.88 2.50 2.98
N HIS A 150 -8.20 3.61 3.33
CA HIS A 150 -7.54 3.74 4.65
C HIS A 150 -8.28 4.72 5.56
N TYR A 151 -8.81 5.82 5.01
CA TYR A 151 -9.53 6.81 5.82
C TYR A 151 -10.80 6.22 6.45
N MET A 152 -11.68 5.64 5.64
CA MET A 152 -12.94 5.10 6.14
C MET A 152 -12.72 4.01 7.19
N PRO A 153 -11.93 2.94 6.95
CA PRO A 153 -11.76 1.89 7.96
C PRO A 153 -11.22 2.40 9.29
N THR A 154 -10.34 3.41 9.27
CA THR A 154 -9.77 3.99 10.50
C THR A 154 -10.85 4.69 11.30
N LEU A 155 -11.59 5.60 10.67
CA LEU A 155 -12.62 6.40 11.33
C LEU A 155 -13.78 5.53 11.80
N PHE A 156 -14.22 4.58 10.96
CA PHE A 156 -15.23 3.60 11.32
C PHE A 156 -14.83 2.78 12.57
N LEU A 157 -13.61 2.23 12.57
CA LEU A 157 -13.12 1.45 13.71
C LEU A 157 -12.86 2.31 14.96
N ALA A 158 -12.62 3.62 14.79
CA ALA A 158 -12.53 4.58 15.88
C ALA A 158 -13.89 5.09 16.39
N GLY A 159 -15.00 4.71 15.74
CA GLY A 159 -16.36 5.13 16.12
C GLY A 159 -16.78 6.50 15.59
N TYR A 160 -15.98 7.12 14.72
CA TYR A 160 -16.18 8.47 14.17
C TYR A 160 -16.70 8.48 12.73
N GLY A 161 -17.22 7.36 12.23
CA GLY A 161 -17.80 7.27 10.90
C GLY A 161 -18.57 5.97 10.64
N ASP A 162 -19.25 5.92 9.51
CA ASP A 162 -19.94 4.72 9.02
C ASP A 162 -19.05 3.93 8.04
N ARG A 163 -19.57 2.83 7.49
CA ARG A 163 -18.88 2.03 6.46
C ARG A 163 -18.89 2.67 5.06
N GLU A 164 -19.44 3.87 4.94
CA GLU A 164 -19.43 4.67 3.72
C GLU A 164 -18.31 5.71 3.81
N ALA A 165 -17.42 5.70 2.83
CA ALA A 165 -16.35 6.68 2.77
C ALA A 165 -16.89 8.06 2.40
N VAL A 166 -16.49 9.06 3.17
CA VAL A 166 -16.73 10.49 2.88
C VAL A 166 -15.44 11.23 2.52
N TYR A 167 -14.29 10.64 2.86
CA TYR A 167 -12.98 11.23 2.67
C TYR A 167 -12.16 10.51 1.60
N GLY A 168 -11.41 11.28 0.82
CA GLY A 168 -10.35 10.82 -0.05
C GLY A 168 -9.19 11.81 -0.10
N SER A 169 -8.19 11.58 -0.96
CA SER A 169 -7.04 12.48 -1.14
C SER A 169 -7.36 13.71 -2.01
N THR A 170 -8.45 13.66 -2.78
CA THR A 170 -8.94 14.77 -3.61
C THR A 170 -10.45 14.79 -3.59
N SER A 171 -11.02 15.96 -3.91
CA SER A 171 -12.45 16.07 -4.19
C SER A 171 -12.77 15.33 -5.50
N VAL A 172 -13.65 14.34 -5.46
CA VAL A 172 -14.04 13.57 -6.64
C VAL A 172 -15.48 13.09 -6.53
N SER A 173 -16.17 13.00 -7.66
CA SER A 173 -17.54 12.48 -7.76
C SER A 173 -17.63 11.38 -8.80
N ASP A 174 -18.51 10.40 -8.58
CA ASP A 174 -18.94 9.41 -9.59
C ASP A 174 -20.27 9.86 -10.23
N PRO A 175 -20.27 10.35 -11.49
CA PRO A 175 -21.49 10.76 -12.18
C PRO A 175 -22.47 9.61 -12.44
N GLY A 176 -21.99 8.37 -12.46
CA GLY A 176 -22.79 7.18 -12.66
C GLY A 176 -23.34 6.59 -11.37
N CYS A 177 -23.02 7.16 -10.20
CA CYS A 177 -23.25 6.56 -8.89
C CYS A 177 -24.68 6.02 -8.73
N ASP A 178 -24.78 4.80 -8.20
CA ASP A 178 -26.02 4.20 -7.74
C ASP A 178 -25.86 3.75 -6.29
N PRO A 179 -26.19 4.60 -5.30
CA PRO A 179 -25.99 4.28 -3.89
C PRO A 179 -26.82 3.08 -3.42
N ASP A 180 -27.86 2.70 -4.19
CA ASP A 180 -28.71 1.56 -3.90
C ASP A 180 -28.20 0.25 -4.53
N ALA A 181 -27.07 0.27 -5.26
CA ALA A 181 -26.51 -0.91 -5.92
C ALA A 181 -26.03 -1.98 -4.91
N GLY A 182 -25.70 -1.59 -3.68
CA GLY A 182 -25.25 -2.51 -2.63
C GLY A 182 -23.86 -3.10 -2.89
N ASP A 183 -23.09 -2.54 -3.82
CA ASP A 183 -21.71 -2.90 -4.13
C ASP A 183 -20.68 -2.16 -3.24
N GLY A 184 -21.17 -1.26 -2.38
CA GLY A 184 -20.35 -0.45 -1.49
C GLY A 184 -19.71 0.77 -2.17
N SER A 185 -20.21 1.14 -3.34
CA SER A 185 -19.88 2.39 -3.99
C SER A 185 -20.43 3.61 -3.24
N VAL A 186 -19.75 4.74 -3.37
CA VAL A 186 -20.16 6.04 -2.84
C VAL A 186 -20.17 7.07 -3.97
N CYS A 187 -20.90 8.17 -3.81
CA CYS A 187 -21.09 9.12 -4.91
C CYS A 187 -20.05 10.24 -4.95
N GLU A 188 -19.50 10.61 -3.80
CA GLU A 188 -18.56 11.72 -3.68
C GLU A 188 -17.60 11.49 -2.51
N LEU A 189 -16.40 12.04 -2.64
CA LEU A 189 -15.38 12.10 -1.59
C LEU A 189 -14.84 13.53 -1.52
N GLY A 190 -14.55 14.00 -0.31
CA GLY A 190 -13.84 15.24 -0.05
C GLY A 190 -12.43 15.01 0.54
N PRO A 191 -11.50 15.95 0.41
CA PRO A 191 -10.18 15.84 1.02
C PRO A 191 -10.26 15.83 2.55
N LEU A 192 -9.54 14.91 3.21
CA LEU A 192 -9.37 14.94 4.67
C LEU A 192 -8.24 15.89 5.06
N VAL A 193 -8.60 17.10 5.45
CA VAL A 193 -7.65 18.12 5.91
C VAL A 193 -7.53 18.15 7.44
N PRO A 194 -6.37 18.53 7.99
CA PRO A 194 -6.20 18.60 9.44
C PRO A 194 -7.16 19.62 10.06
N PRO A 195 -7.83 19.28 11.17
CA PRO A 195 -8.71 20.21 11.87
C PRO A 195 -8.00 21.50 12.30
N PRO A 196 -8.68 22.65 12.27
CA PRO A 196 -8.17 23.89 12.83
C PRO A 196 -7.86 23.79 14.33
N ARG A 197 -6.80 24.49 14.76
CA ARG A 197 -6.43 24.60 16.17
C ARG A 197 -7.56 25.06 17.09
N ALA A 198 -8.41 25.96 16.60
CA ALA A 198 -9.53 26.50 17.38
C ALA A 198 -10.52 25.41 17.83
N ASP A 199 -10.66 24.33 17.05
CA ASP A 199 -11.56 23.22 17.35
C ASP A 199 -10.97 22.37 18.49
N PHE A 200 -9.66 22.10 18.46
CA PHE A 200 -8.95 21.46 19.57
C PHE A 200 -9.06 22.27 20.87
N ASP A 201 -8.79 23.58 20.81
CA ASP A 201 -8.86 24.46 21.98
C ASP A 201 -10.28 24.49 22.58
N ALA A 202 -11.31 24.42 21.72
CA ALA A 202 -12.71 24.37 22.15
C ALA A 202 -13.05 23.04 22.83
N ALA A 203 -12.62 21.92 22.25
CA ALA A 203 -12.82 20.57 22.83
C ALA A 203 -12.11 20.44 24.19
N LEU A 204 -10.87 20.93 24.28
CA LEU A 204 -10.10 20.97 25.52
C LEU A 204 -10.80 21.82 26.60
N ALA A 205 -11.27 23.02 26.24
CA ALA A 205 -12.00 23.89 27.18
C ALA A 205 -13.33 23.27 27.67
N ALA A 206 -13.96 22.42 26.85
CA ALA A 206 -15.17 21.69 27.19
C ALA A 206 -14.89 20.39 27.99
N ASN A 207 -13.63 19.95 28.06
CA ASN A 207 -13.24 18.61 28.53
C ASN A 207 -13.98 17.51 27.76
N ASP A 208 -14.09 17.68 26.44
CA ASP A 208 -14.72 16.74 25.52
C ASP A 208 -13.66 15.78 24.96
N LEU A 209 -13.47 14.65 25.65
CA LEU A 209 -12.40 13.70 25.33
C LEU A 209 -12.64 12.95 24.01
N ASP A 210 -13.92 12.71 23.67
CA ASP A 210 -14.28 12.03 22.42
C ASP A 210 -13.94 12.93 21.23
N GLU A 211 -14.25 14.24 21.31
CA GLU A 211 -13.88 15.19 20.27
C GLU A 211 -12.36 15.40 20.17
N ILE A 212 -11.63 15.39 21.29
CA ILE A 212 -10.16 15.41 21.28
C ILE A 212 -9.58 14.19 20.54
N GLU A 213 -10.11 12.99 20.80
CA GLU A 213 -9.68 11.78 20.11
C GLU A 213 -10.05 11.83 18.62
N HIS A 214 -11.22 12.33 18.26
CA HIS A 214 -11.65 12.49 16.87
C HIS A 214 -10.70 13.41 16.10
N ILE A 215 -10.42 14.60 16.63
CA ILE A 215 -9.47 15.57 16.05
C ILE A 215 -8.08 14.94 15.90
N ALA A 216 -7.63 14.17 16.90
CA ALA A 216 -6.35 13.48 16.83
C ALA A 216 -6.30 12.41 15.72
N ASN A 217 -7.40 11.68 15.49
CA ASN A 217 -7.50 10.72 14.38
C ASN A 217 -7.46 11.43 13.03
N GLU A 218 -8.18 12.54 12.84
CA GLU A 218 -8.15 13.28 11.57
C GLU A 218 -6.75 13.87 11.30
N HIS A 219 -6.08 14.44 12.32
CA HIS A 219 -4.69 14.87 12.20
C HIS A 219 -3.73 13.72 11.86
N TYR A 220 -3.87 12.57 12.52
CA TYR A 220 -3.03 11.40 12.24
C TYR A 220 -3.16 10.97 10.78
N LEU A 221 -4.39 10.87 10.29
CA LEU A 221 -4.70 10.42 8.93
C LEU A 221 -4.18 11.41 7.88
N SER A 222 -4.48 12.71 8.02
CA SER A 222 -4.06 13.72 7.05
C SER A 222 -2.52 13.90 7.01
N LYS A 223 -1.84 13.73 8.15
CA LYS A 223 -0.38 13.86 8.24
C LYS A 223 0.39 12.62 7.78
N SER A 224 -0.22 11.43 7.85
CA SER A 224 0.53 10.17 7.70
C SER A 224 0.24 9.38 6.43
N CYS A 225 -0.88 9.63 5.73
CA CYS A 225 -1.38 8.70 4.71
C CYS A 225 -1.14 9.14 3.26
N ASP A 226 -1.20 10.44 2.94
CA ASP A 226 -1.08 10.93 1.55
C ASP A 226 0.34 10.95 0.99
N THR A 227 1.31 10.33 1.66
CA THR A 227 2.65 10.08 1.12
C THR A 227 2.71 8.91 0.14
N CYS A 228 1.64 8.09 0.04
CA CYS A 228 1.61 6.85 -0.75
C CYS A 228 0.63 6.86 -1.92
N HIS A 229 -0.44 7.65 -1.89
CA HIS A 229 -1.49 7.61 -2.91
C HIS A 229 -1.14 8.45 -4.15
N ALA A 230 -1.73 8.10 -5.30
CA ALA A 230 -1.35 8.61 -6.61
C ALA A 230 -1.70 10.11 -6.81
N ALA A 231 -2.51 10.69 -5.94
CA ALA A 231 -2.92 12.10 -6.03
C ALA A 231 -1.82 13.11 -5.67
N GLY A 232 -0.73 12.68 -5.03
CA GLY A 232 0.38 13.54 -4.61
C GLY A 232 1.74 12.85 -4.74
N TYR A 233 2.82 13.63 -4.77
CA TYR A 233 4.17 13.07 -4.92
C TYR A 233 4.55 12.28 -3.68
N GLY A 234 5.40 11.25 -3.86
CA GLY A 234 6.07 10.65 -2.73
C GLY A 234 6.98 11.69 -2.05
N ASP A 235 7.35 11.44 -0.79
CA ASP A 235 8.30 12.33 -0.09
C ASP A 235 9.66 12.43 -0.82
N ASN A 236 9.98 11.45 -1.67
CA ASN A 236 11.14 11.46 -2.57
C ASN A 236 12.46 11.82 -1.86
N ASN A 237 12.63 11.29 -0.64
CA ASN A 237 13.71 11.69 0.27
C ASN A 237 14.55 10.52 0.80
N ALA A 238 14.28 9.29 0.37
CA ALA A 238 14.99 8.11 0.84
C ALA A 238 15.02 7.00 -0.21
N PRO A 239 16.01 6.09 -0.14
CA PRO A 239 16.06 4.94 -1.02
C PRO A 239 14.75 4.15 -1.04
N HIS A 240 14.36 3.71 -2.22
CA HIS A 240 13.14 2.96 -2.52
C HIS A 240 11.81 3.72 -2.31
N LYS A 241 11.82 5.03 -1.97
CA LYS A 241 10.60 5.85 -1.87
C LYS A 241 10.30 6.70 -3.11
N TYR A 242 11.19 6.69 -4.10
CA TYR A 242 11.10 7.61 -5.22
C TYR A 242 9.98 7.21 -6.18
N ARG A 243 9.06 8.14 -6.45
CA ARG A 243 7.97 7.98 -7.42
C ARG A 243 7.41 9.32 -7.88
N SER A 244 6.66 9.27 -8.98
CA SER A 244 5.84 10.38 -9.48
C SER A 244 4.40 10.33 -8.91
N THR A 245 3.47 11.03 -9.58
CA THR A 245 2.02 11.08 -9.30
C THR A 245 1.19 10.61 -10.50
N GLY A 246 -0.08 10.30 -10.27
CA GLY A 246 -1.02 9.84 -11.29
C GLY A 246 -0.54 8.61 -12.06
N CYS A 247 -0.77 8.58 -13.37
CA CYS A 247 -0.32 7.53 -14.26
C CYS A 247 1.20 7.32 -14.19
N SER A 248 1.98 8.41 -14.08
CA SER A 248 3.44 8.32 -14.05
C SER A 248 3.97 7.76 -12.72
N SER A 249 3.14 7.67 -11.67
CA SER A 249 3.53 6.99 -10.42
C SER A 249 3.80 5.49 -10.61
N CYS A 250 3.21 4.87 -11.65
CA CYS A 250 3.42 3.46 -11.99
C CYS A 250 4.17 3.30 -13.31
N HIS A 251 3.82 4.10 -14.32
CA HIS A 251 4.34 3.93 -15.68
C HIS A 251 5.72 4.56 -15.91
N MET A 252 6.19 5.43 -15.01
CA MET A 252 7.57 5.94 -15.02
C MET A 252 8.35 5.32 -13.87
N VAL A 253 9.23 4.37 -14.18
CA VAL A 253 10.00 3.64 -13.16
C VAL A 253 11.13 4.50 -12.62
N TYR A 254 11.29 4.50 -11.30
CA TYR A 254 12.40 5.19 -10.63
C TYR A 254 13.48 4.18 -10.23
N ASP A 255 14.74 4.60 -10.29
CA ASP A 255 15.79 3.86 -9.60
C ASP A 255 15.58 3.94 -8.08
N LYS A 256 16.09 2.94 -7.34
CA LYS A 256 16.00 2.93 -5.89
C LYS A 256 16.57 4.19 -5.24
N THR A 257 17.51 4.89 -5.87
CA THR A 257 18.10 6.14 -5.36
C THR A 257 17.48 7.40 -5.97
N GLY A 258 16.55 7.25 -6.91
CA GLY A 258 15.83 8.35 -7.57
C GLY A 258 16.69 9.17 -8.53
N PHE A 259 17.89 8.70 -8.89
CA PHE A 259 18.73 9.35 -9.89
C PHE A 259 18.35 8.91 -11.31
N TYR A 260 18.47 9.85 -12.23
CA TYR A 260 18.38 9.57 -13.66
C TYR A 260 19.54 8.66 -14.11
N LEU A 261 19.23 7.59 -14.82
CA LEU A 261 20.20 6.59 -15.31
C LEU A 261 20.32 6.58 -16.85
N GLY A 262 19.55 7.42 -17.54
CA GLY A 262 19.62 7.61 -18.99
C GLY A 262 20.75 8.57 -19.42
N ASP A 263 20.80 8.81 -20.72
CA ASP A 263 21.76 9.68 -21.40
C ASP A 263 21.13 11.01 -21.88
N ASP A 264 19.85 11.24 -21.65
CA ASP A 264 19.14 12.50 -21.93
C ASP A 264 19.85 13.71 -21.26
N PRO A 265 20.42 14.65 -22.03
CA PRO A 265 21.18 15.78 -21.51
C PRO A 265 20.30 16.87 -20.87
N THR A 266 18.98 16.78 -21.05
CA THR A 266 18.00 17.74 -20.54
C THR A 266 17.54 17.40 -19.12
N ILE A 267 17.82 16.17 -18.66
CA ILE A 267 17.43 15.67 -17.35
C ILE A 267 18.64 15.70 -16.39
N PRO A 268 18.52 16.37 -15.23
CA PRO A 268 19.59 16.38 -14.24
C PRO A 268 19.95 14.99 -13.70
N SER A 269 21.19 14.55 -13.91
CA SER A 269 21.71 13.28 -13.37
C SER A 269 22.38 13.42 -11.99
N ALA A 270 22.67 14.65 -11.56
CA ALA A 270 23.36 14.92 -10.29
C ALA A 270 22.40 15.13 -9.09
N THR A 271 21.10 15.09 -9.32
CA THR A 271 20.05 15.28 -8.31
C THR A 271 19.05 14.14 -8.37
N SER A 272 18.53 13.71 -7.22
CA SER A 272 17.50 12.68 -7.16
C SER A 272 16.10 13.24 -7.48
N SER A 273 15.07 12.40 -7.39
CA SER A 273 13.68 12.69 -7.77
C SER A 273 13.44 12.79 -9.29
N TYR A 274 14.15 11.96 -10.05
CA TYR A 274 13.92 11.75 -11.47
C TYR A 274 13.69 10.26 -11.75
N PRO A 275 12.83 9.91 -12.73
CA PRO A 275 12.67 8.53 -13.16
C PRO A 275 14.01 7.98 -13.66
N ALA A 276 14.17 6.66 -13.69
CA ALA A 276 15.41 6.04 -14.15
C ALA A 276 15.73 6.40 -15.61
N ARG A 277 14.70 6.56 -16.45
CA ARG A 277 14.77 6.96 -17.86
C ARG A 277 13.56 7.80 -18.21
N HIS A 278 13.63 8.56 -19.30
CA HIS A 278 12.46 9.21 -19.88
C HIS A 278 11.69 8.18 -20.73
N GLU A 279 11.09 7.18 -20.09
CA GLU A 279 10.47 6.03 -20.76
C GLU A 279 9.23 5.54 -19.98
N LEU A 280 8.10 5.38 -20.68
CA LEU A 280 6.90 4.76 -20.15
C LEU A 280 6.95 3.24 -20.33
N THR A 281 6.55 2.50 -19.30
CA THR A 281 6.43 1.04 -19.36
C THR A 281 5.04 0.56 -18.95
N ALA A 282 4.54 -0.44 -19.66
CA ALA A 282 3.42 -1.25 -19.19
C ALA A 282 3.90 -2.43 -18.32
N ALA A 283 5.17 -2.84 -18.42
CA ALA A 283 5.80 -3.89 -17.62
C ALA A 283 6.24 -3.33 -16.26
N ILE A 284 5.27 -3.10 -15.38
CA ILE A 284 5.50 -2.47 -14.07
C ILE A 284 6.12 -3.52 -13.12
N PRO A 285 7.35 -3.31 -12.62
CA PRO A 285 7.98 -4.26 -11.71
C PRO A 285 7.40 -4.14 -10.29
N THR A 286 7.49 -5.23 -9.53
CA THR A 286 7.04 -5.30 -8.12
C THR A 286 7.64 -4.20 -7.25
N GLU A 287 8.89 -3.81 -7.52
CA GLU A 287 9.59 -2.73 -6.82
C GLU A 287 8.87 -1.39 -6.92
N GLN A 288 8.22 -1.12 -8.07
CA GLN A 288 7.46 0.11 -8.26
C GLN A 288 6.23 0.13 -7.35
N CYS A 289 5.51 -0.99 -7.24
CA CYS A 289 4.40 -1.14 -6.29
C CYS A 289 4.88 -1.00 -4.84
N ALA A 290 6.07 -1.50 -4.53
CA ALA A 290 6.67 -1.44 -3.20
C ALA A 290 7.11 -0.03 -2.79
N THR A 291 7.11 0.98 -3.69
CA THR A 291 7.33 2.38 -3.29
C THR A 291 6.20 2.92 -2.40
N CYS A 292 5.01 2.32 -2.48
CA CYS A 292 3.85 2.63 -1.64
C CYS A 292 3.51 1.48 -0.69
N HIS A 293 3.55 0.24 -1.18
CA HIS A 293 3.12 -0.96 -0.44
C HIS A 293 4.18 -1.55 0.51
N PHE A 294 5.12 -0.74 0.98
CA PHE A 294 6.12 -1.13 1.99
C PHE A 294 5.62 -0.96 3.43
N GLN A 295 4.61 -0.12 3.67
CA GLN A 295 4.02 0.14 5.00
C GLN A 295 2.57 -0.36 5.05
N GLY A 296 1.97 -0.39 6.25
CA GLY A 296 0.62 -0.92 6.45
C GLY A 296 0.60 -2.44 6.35
N GLY A 297 -0.10 -2.98 5.35
CA GLY A 297 -0.12 -4.42 5.08
C GLY A 297 1.21 -5.01 4.58
N ARG A 298 2.18 -4.16 4.21
CA ARG A 298 3.55 -4.56 3.78
C ARG A 298 3.58 -5.55 2.62
N ILE A 299 2.50 -5.61 1.86
CA ILE A 299 2.28 -6.59 0.79
C ILE A 299 3.41 -6.58 -0.24
N GLY A 300 3.96 -5.41 -0.58
CA GLY A 300 5.08 -5.31 -1.52
C GLY A 300 6.38 -5.90 -0.98
N LEU A 301 6.58 -5.94 0.34
CA LEU A 301 7.74 -6.57 0.97
C LEU A 301 7.51 -8.07 1.16
N LEU A 302 6.36 -8.44 1.73
CA LEU A 302 5.99 -9.84 2.03
C LEU A 302 5.96 -10.71 0.78
N TYR A 303 5.43 -10.20 -0.34
CA TYR A 303 5.44 -10.90 -1.63
C TYR A 303 6.84 -11.29 -2.09
N ARG A 304 7.86 -10.51 -1.69
CA ARG A 304 9.27 -10.71 -2.01
C ARG A 304 10.06 -11.45 -0.92
N GLY A 305 9.41 -11.90 0.15
CA GLY A 305 10.07 -12.56 1.28
C GLY A 305 10.84 -11.59 2.18
N ILE A 306 10.53 -10.29 2.12
CA ILE A 306 11.17 -9.27 2.96
C ILE A 306 10.23 -8.97 4.12
N ARG A 307 10.73 -9.12 5.35
CA ARG A 307 9.95 -8.80 6.56
C ARG A 307 10.64 -7.75 7.43
N GLU A 308 9.90 -7.16 8.36
CA GLU A 308 10.47 -6.26 9.36
C GLU A 308 11.10 -7.03 10.53
N ALA A 309 12.24 -6.57 11.03
CA ALA A 309 12.98 -7.15 12.16
C ALA A 309 12.53 -6.67 13.55
N GLY A 310 11.43 -5.91 13.64
CA GLY A 310 10.90 -5.48 14.93
C GLY A 310 11.73 -4.43 15.69
N PHE A 311 11.97 -3.22 15.14
CA PHE A 311 12.47 -1.98 15.81
C PHE A 311 13.63 -2.08 16.84
N SER A 312 14.29 -3.23 16.99
CA SER A 312 15.16 -3.53 18.12
C SER A 312 16.53 -2.85 18.00
N GLY A 313 16.84 -2.23 16.86
CA GLY A 313 18.16 -1.68 16.56
C GLY A 313 19.25 -2.74 16.45
N GLN A 314 18.87 -4.02 16.49
CA GLN A 314 19.78 -5.16 16.54
C GLN A 314 19.31 -6.25 15.61
N LEU A 315 20.23 -6.72 14.75
CA LEU A 315 20.00 -7.90 13.94
C LEU A 315 19.93 -9.13 14.86
N PRO A 316 18.85 -9.94 14.80
CA PRO A 316 18.79 -11.21 15.52
C PRO A 316 20.00 -12.09 15.17
N PRO A 317 20.50 -12.92 16.11
CA PRO A 317 21.59 -13.84 15.80
C PRO A 317 21.23 -14.73 14.59
N ASN A 318 22.15 -14.83 13.63
CA ASN A 318 22.03 -15.61 12.39
C ASN A 318 21.06 -15.06 11.31
N ALA A 319 20.35 -13.96 11.57
CA ALA A 319 19.52 -13.32 10.56
C ALA A 319 20.37 -12.61 9.50
N GLU A 320 19.81 -12.47 8.30
CA GLU A 320 20.36 -11.66 7.21
C GLU A 320 19.54 -10.37 7.05
N ALA A 321 20.21 -9.22 7.14
CA ALA A 321 19.60 -7.92 6.93
C ALA A 321 19.40 -7.62 5.43
N TRP A 322 18.30 -6.96 5.10
CA TRP A 322 18.05 -6.46 3.76
C TRP A 322 18.64 -5.06 3.58
N GLU A 323 19.83 -5.00 2.98
CA GLU A 323 20.67 -3.80 2.90
C GLU A 323 20.67 -3.14 1.50
N PRO A 324 20.89 -1.81 1.41
CA PRO A 324 21.01 -0.85 2.51
C PRO A 324 19.64 -0.49 3.11
N GLY A 325 19.63 0.16 4.28
CA GLY A 325 18.42 0.72 4.89
C GLY A 325 17.53 1.44 3.86
N ALA A 326 16.23 1.12 3.90
CA ALA A 326 15.27 1.46 2.85
C ALA A 326 14.03 2.15 3.41
N TYR A 327 13.27 2.80 2.53
CA TYR A 327 11.96 3.38 2.85
C TYR A 327 11.98 4.42 3.99
N GLY A 328 13.10 5.13 4.14
CA GLY A 328 13.29 6.14 5.19
C GLY A 328 13.46 5.58 6.60
N LYS A 329 13.75 4.28 6.74
CA LYS A 329 14.11 3.67 8.03
C LYS A 329 15.62 3.82 8.22
N ALA A 330 16.01 4.52 9.29
CA ALA A 330 17.40 4.85 9.58
C ALA A 330 18.22 3.65 10.10
N ASP A 331 17.54 2.66 10.69
CA ASP A 331 18.16 1.42 11.15
C ASP A 331 18.41 0.48 9.95
N PRO A 332 19.67 0.13 9.64
CA PRO A 332 19.98 -0.78 8.53
C PRO A 332 19.43 -2.20 8.77
N TYR A 333 19.16 -2.59 10.02
CA TYR A 333 18.63 -3.90 10.38
C TYR A 333 17.10 -3.94 10.43
N PHE A 334 16.42 -2.88 9.98
CA PHE A 334 14.97 -2.79 10.09
C PHE A 334 14.24 -3.86 9.26
N TYR A 335 14.82 -4.27 8.14
CA TYR A 335 14.26 -5.31 7.26
C TYR A 335 15.21 -6.50 7.19
N LEU A 336 14.64 -7.71 7.10
CA LEU A 336 15.36 -8.97 6.99
C LEU A 336 15.00 -9.64 5.66
N SER A 337 15.99 -10.29 5.05
CA SER A 337 15.80 -11.23 3.94
C SER A 337 15.76 -12.68 4.40
N ASP A 338 16.33 -12.99 5.57
CA ASP A 338 16.33 -14.31 6.18
C ASP A 338 16.38 -14.17 7.72
N GLU A 339 15.63 -14.98 8.45
CA GLU A 339 15.62 -15.01 9.92
C GLU A 339 16.73 -15.89 10.51
N ASP A 340 17.10 -16.99 9.85
CA ASP A 340 18.10 -17.92 10.35
C ASP A 340 18.90 -18.62 9.22
N THR A 341 20.02 -18.00 8.88
CA THR A 341 20.98 -18.53 7.90
C THR A 341 21.72 -19.81 8.35
N THR A 342 21.47 -20.34 9.57
CA THR A 342 22.12 -21.57 10.03
C THR A 342 21.44 -22.84 9.56
N ASN A 343 20.24 -22.73 9.02
CA ASN A 343 19.45 -23.86 8.56
C ASN A 343 19.02 -23.66 7.09
N ALA A 344 18.21 -24.58 6.54
CA ALA A 344 17.79 -24.55 5.12
C ALA A 344 16.30 -24.24 4.95
N ILE A 345 15.63 -23.91 6.05
CA ILE A 345 14.25 -23.45 6.12
C ILE A 345 14.35 -21.94 6.12
N ASP A 346 13.70 -21.32 5.14
CA ASP A 346 13.42 -19.90 5.18
C ASP A 346 12.11 -19.74 5.96
N GLU A 347 12.14 -19.05 7.09
CA GLU A 347 10.97 -18.78 7.93
C GLU A 347 10.06 -17.68 7.35
N SER A 348 10.58 -16.86 6.42
CA SER A 348 9.84 -15.80 5.75
C SER A 348 9.97 -15.86 4.22
N PRO A 349 9.65 -17.01 3.59
CA PRO A 349 9.94 -17.21 2.18
C PRO A 349 9.12 -16.26 1.30
N PRO A 350 9.66 -15.86 0.14
CA PRO A 350 8.87 -15.15 -0.87
C PRO A 350 7.64 -15.94 -1.29
N ASP A 351 6.64 -15.23 -1.80
CA ASP A 351 5.47 -15.87 -2.39
C ASP A 351 5.90 -16.74 -3.59
N VAL A 352 5.31 -17.92 -3.72
CA VAL A 352 5.63 -18.89 -4.78
C VAL A 352 5.42 -18.31 -6.18
N HIS A 353 4.51 -17.34 -6.35
CA HIS A 353 4.32 -16.67 -7.63
C HIS A 353 5.47 -15.70 -7.93
N PHE A 354 5.96 -14.97 -6.92
CA PHE A 354 7.15 -14.12 -7.04
C PHE A 354 8.40 -14.95 -7.34
N GLU A 355 8.60 -16.06 -6.63
CA GLU A 355 9.67 -17.03 -6.94
C GLU A 355 9.57 -17.57 -8.38
N GLY A 356 8.33 -17.70 -8.87
CA GLY A 356 8.01 -18.09 -10.24
C GLY A 356 8.24 -17.00 -11.28
N GLY A 357 8.66 -15.80 -10.88
CA GLY A 357 8.93 -14.65 -11.75
C GLY A 357 7.74 -13.72 -11.96
N MET A 358 6.61 -13.91 -11.26
CA MET A 358 5.43 -13.07 -11.45
C MET A 358 5.49 -11.76 -10.64
N HIS A 359 5.00 -10.69 -11.23
CA HIS A 359 4.81 -9.37 -10.65
C HIS A 359 3.38 -9.14 -10.15
N CYS A 360 3.18 -8.14 -9.29
CA CYS A 360 1.84 -7.79 -8.79
C CYS A 360 0.84 -7.53 -9.93
N ALA A 361 1.32 -6.89 -11.01
CA ALA A 361 0.52 -6.52 -12.17
C ALA A 361 0.18 -7.71 -13.10
N ASP A 362 0.66 -8.92 -12.82
CA ASP A 362 0.22 -10.14 -13.52
C ASP A 362 -1.12 -10.65 -12.99
N CYS A 363 -1.39 -10.40 -11.71
CA CYS A 363 -2.64 -10.76 -11.04
C CYS A 363 -3.58 -9.55 -11.00
N HIS A 364 -3.09 -8.40 -10.52
CA HIS A 364 -3.85 -7.18 -10.36
C HIS A 364 -3.83 -6.34 -11.64
N VAL A 365 -4.76 -6.67 -12.54
CA VAL A 365 -4.87 -6.07 -13.87
C VAL A 365 -6.12 -5.21 -14.01
N GLY A 366 -6.09 -4.30 -14.99
CA GLY A 366 -7.29 -3.60 -15.46
C GLY A 366 -7.91 -2.74 -14.37
N SER A 367 -9.18 -3.02 -14.02
CA SER A 367 -9.95 -2.20 -13.08
C SER A 367 -9.57 -2.38 -11.62
N GLU A 368 -8.84 -3.44 -11.24
CA GLU A 368 -8.36 -3.58 -9.85
C GLU A 368 -7.32 -2.50 -9.50
N VAL A 369 -6.56 -2.04 -10.49
CA VAL A 369 -5.54 -1.00 -10.32
C VAL A 369 -6.05 0.34 -10.81
N HIS A 370 -6.52 0.40 -12.07
CA HIS A 370 -6.98 1.65 -12.67
C HIS A 370 -8.35 2.10 -12.19
N GLY A 371 -9.10 1.30 -11.44
CA GLY A 371 -10.51 1.53 -11.18
C GLY A 371 -11.40 1.16 -12.38
N ASP A 372 -12.71 1.14 -12.14
CA ASP A 372 -13.78 0.90 -13.11
C ASP A 372 -14.67 2.14 -13.34
N GLY A 373 -14.26 3.29 -12.79
CA GLY A 373 -15.02 4.53 -12.83
C GLY A 373 -15.98 4.70 -11.65
N ARG A 374 -16.05 3.75 -10.71
CA ARG A 374 -16.77 3.87 -9.44
C ARG A 374 -15.85 4.33 -8.32
N LEU A 375 -16.44 4.97 -7.30
CA LEU A 375 -15.78 5.26 -6.04
C LEU A 375 -16.19 4.20 -5.02
N TYR A 376 -15.22 3.63 -4.32
CA TYR A 376 -15.45 2.58 -3.33
C TYR A 376 -14.98 3.01 -1.94
N SER A 377 -15.66 2.51 -0.91
CA SER A 377 -15.29 2.79 0.49
C SER A 377 -14.08 1.98 0.96
N THR A 378 -13.76 0.87 0.29
CA THR A 378 -12.64 -0.02 0.63
C THR A 378 -12.00 -0.62 -0.61
N SER A 379 -10.71 -0.99 -0.50
CA SER A 379 -10.01 -1.72 -1.57
C SER A 379 -10.65 -3.07 -1.89
N LYS A 380 -11.30 -3.73 -0.93
CA LYS A 380 -11.98 -5.02 -1.11
C LYS A 380 -13.21 -4.98 -2.00
N GLN A 381 -13.77 -3.80 -2.24
CA GLN A 381 -14.88 -3.63 -3.19
C GLN A 381 -14.36 -3.47 -4.63
N GLN A 382 -13.11 -3.03 -4.80
CA GLN A 382 -12.45 -2.88 -6.11
C GLN A 382 -11.66 -4.14 -6.52
N VAL A 383 -11.09 -4.86 -5.56
CA VAL A 383 -10.25 -6.06 -5.77
C VAL A 383 -11.07 -7.33 -5.52
N ASP A 384 -11.13 -8.22 -6.50
CA ASP A 384 -12.01 -9.39 -6.50
C ASP A 384 -11.34 -10.70 -6.96
N LEU A 385 -10.07 -10.66 -7.37
CA LEU A 385 -9.32 -11.83 -7.84
C LEU A 385 -9.25 -12.94 -6.78
N ARG A 386 -9.47 -14.18 -7.21
CA ARG A 386 -9.35 -15.38 -6.38
C ARG A 386 -8.44 -16.42 -7.02
N CYS A 387 -7.90 -17.31 -6.19
CA CYS A 387 -7.07 -18.41 -6.66
C CYS A 387 -7.79 -19.27 -7.71
N GLU A 388 -9.09 -19.50 -7.50
CA GLU A 388 -9.94 -20.34 -8.34
C GLU A 388 -10.16 -19.76 -9.74
N ASP A 389 -10.03 -18.44 -9.92
CA ASP A 389 -10.21 -17.79 -11.22
C ASP A 389 -9.14 -18.24 -12.23
N CYS A 390 -7.94 -18.59 -11.74
CA CYS A 390 -6.82 -19.08 -12.55
C CYS A 390 -6.62 -20.58 -12.42
N HIS A 391 -6.66 -21.11 -11.19
CA HIS A 391 -6.31 -22.49 -10.87
C HIS A 391 -7.50 -23.46 -10.97
N GLY A 392 -8.72 -22.94 -11.14
CA GLY A 392 -9.94 -23.72 -11.05
C GLY A 392 -10.24 -24.17 -9.62
N THR A 393 -11.19 -25.09 -9.51
CA THR A 393 -11.63 -25.66 -8.23
C THR A 393 -11.13 -27.09 -8.07
N VAL A 394 -11.46 -27.70 -6.93
CA VAL A 394 -11.23 -29.14 -6.70
C VAL A 394 -12.11 -30.04 -7.57
N ARG A 395 -13.11 -29.47 -8.26
CA ARG A 395 -14.10 -30.20 -9.07
C ARG A 395 -13.94 -29.95 -10.56
N GLU A 396 -13.55 -28.74 -10.94
CA GLU A 396 -13.56 -28.26 -12.32
C GLU A 396 -12.32 -27.38 -12.59
N PRO A 397 -11.69 -27.48 -13.77
CA PRO A 397 -10.62 -26.56 -14.14
C PRO A 397 -11.17 -25.15 -14.37
N ALA A 398 -10.30 -24.14 -14.37
CA ALA A 398 -10.67 -22.83 -14.89
C ALA A 398 -11.02 -22.95 -16.38
N THR A 399 -12.05 -22.24 -16.82
CA THR A 399 -12.49 -22.25 -18.22
C THR A 399 -12.83 -20.84 -18.68
N PRO A 400 -12.49 -20.47 -19.93
CA PRO A 400 -12.94 -19.21 -20.48
C PRO A 400 -14.45 -19.23 -20.74
N GLY A 401 -15.06 -18.05 -20.88
CA GLY A 401 -16.41 -17.91 -21.41
C GLY A 401 -16.51 -18.33 -22.88
N ASP A 402 -17.73 -18.31 -23.42
CA ASP A 402 -18.00 -18.64 -24.84
C ASP A 402 -17.25 -17.71 -25.82
N ASP A 403 -16.87 -16.52 -25.37
CA ASP A 403 -16.05 -15.53 -26.08
C ASP A 403 -14.54 -15.84 -26.04
N GLY A 404 -14.13 -16.91 -25.34
CA GLY A 404 -12.74 -17.28 -25.15
C GLY A 404 -12.02 -16.49 -24.06
N VAL A 405 -12.74 -15.65 -23.29
CA VAL A 405 -12.15 -14.77 -22.27
C VAL A 405 -12.31 -15.39 -20.88
N PHE A 406 -11.22 -15.50 -20.13
CA PHE A 406 -11.27 -15.85 -18.71
C PHE A 406 -11.77 -14.68 -17.88
N ARG A 407 -12.52 -14.97 -16.81
CA ARG A 407 -13.15 -13.96 -15.97
C ARG A 407 -13.08 -14.36 -14.51
N THR A 408 -13.01 -13.36 -13.64
CA THR A 408 -13.20 -13.57 -12.21
C THR A 408 -14.63 -13.97 -11.90
N ALA A 409 -14.89 -14.38 -10.65
CA ALA A 409 -16.23 -14.63 -10.14
C ALA A 409 -17.22 -13.45 -10.31
N SER A 410 -16.74 -12.19 -10.35
CA SER A 410 -17.60 -11.03 -10.62
C SER A 410 -17.83 -10.75 -12.12
N GLY A 411 -17.15 -11.48 -13.00
CA GLY A 411 -17.22 -11.31 -14.45
C GLY A 411 -16.13 -10.40 -15.05
N ARG A 412 -15.22 -9.87 -14.22
CA ARG A 412 -14.10 -9.04 -14.69
C ARG A 412 -13.18 -9.84 -15.62
N PRO A 413 -12.84 -9.32 -16.83
CA PRO A 413 -11.92 -9.99 -17.73
C PRO A 413 -10.52 -10.18 -17.13
N LEU A 414 -9.92 -11.35 -17.39
CA LEU A 414 -8.53 -11.69 -17.13
C LEU A 414 -7.80 -11.90 -18.47
N PRO A 415 -7.46 -10.82 -19.20
CA PRO A 415 -6.90 -10.91 -20.55
C PRO A 415 -5.52 -11.58 -20.59
N GLN A 416 -4.80 -11.60 -19.47
CA GLN A 416 -3.51 -12.26 -19.33
C GLN A 416 -3.62 -13.78 -19.27
N LEU A 417 -4.81 -14.34 -19.04
CA LEU A 417 -5.00 -15.78 -18.94
C LEU A 417 -5.46 -16.35 -20.29
N VAL A 418 -4.69 -17.27 -20.86
CA VAL A 418 -4.94 -17.84 -22.19
C VAL A 418 -4.93 -19.36 -22.18
N GLN A 419 -5.80 -19.96 -22.99
CA GLN A 419 -5.80 -21.40 -23.21
C GLN A 419 -4.91 -21.77 -24.39
N ARG A 420 -3.84 -22.53 -24.14
CA ARG A 420 -2.93 -23.06 -25.17
C ARG A 420 -3.04 -24.58 -25.21
N GLY A 421 -3.86 -25.09 -26.12
CA GLY A 421 -4.18 -26.52 -26.18
C GLY A 421 -4.91 -26.98 -24.92
N SER A 422 -4.31 -27.91 -24.17
CA SER A 422 -4.86 -28.41 -22.89
C SER A 422 -4.32 -27.70 -21.66
N THR A 423 -3.41 -26.73 -21.82
CA THR A 423 -2.79 -26.00 -20.72
C THR A 423 -3.32 -24.57 -20.65
N ILE A 424 -3.44 -24.07 -19.43
CA ILE A 424 -3.75 -22.67 -19.16
C ILE A 424 -2.44 -21.99 -18.83
N VAL A 425 -2.20 -20.84 -19.46
CA VAL A 425 -0.98 -20.05 -19.32
C VAL A 425 -1.39 -18.63 -18.94
N LEU A 426 -0.71 -18.07 -17.95
CA LEU A 426 -0.73 -16.66 -17.66
C LEU A 426 0.43 -16.01 -18.41
N GLU A 427 0.13 -15.04 -19.25
CA GLU A 427 1.10 -14.21 -19.96
C GLU A 427 1.49 -13.04 -19.04
N GLY A 428 2.70 -13.13 -18.48
CA GLY A 428 3.26 -12.15 -17.57
C GLY A 428 3.52 -10.81 -18.27
N ILE A 429 3.47 -9.74 -17.49
CA ILE A 429 3.61 -8.36 -17.95
C ILE A 429 5.04 -8.06 -18.42
N ASP A 430 6.00 -8.86 -17.98
CA ASP A 430 7.40 -8.86 -18.45
C ASP A 430 7.60 -9.67 -19.75
N GLY A 431 6.52 -10.27 -20.28
CA GLY A 431 6.52 -11.12 -21.47
C GLY A 431 6.83 -12.59 -21.20
N GLN A 432 6.95 -13.02 -19.93
CA GLN A 432 7.17 -14.43 -19.60
C GLN A 432 5.86 -15.20 -19.44
N ASP A 433 5.87 -16.45 -19.89
CA ASP A 433 4.72 -17.35 -19.78
C ASP A 433 4.80 -18.19 -18.49
N HIS A 434 3.73 -18.16 -17.70
CA HIS A 434 3.59 -18.97 -16.49
C HIS A 434 2.51 -20.03 -16.69
N THR A 435 2.89 -21.32 -16.63
CA THR A 435 1.89 -22.40 -16.73
C THR A 435 1.08 -22.48 -15.44
N VAL A 436 -0.24 -22.34 -15.54
CA VAL A 436 -1.14 -22.32 -14.38
C VAL A 436 -1.59 -23.74 -14.03
N THR A 437 -1.20 -24.19 -12.85
CA THR A 437 -1.58 -25.52 -12.33
C THR A 437 -3.08 -25.58 -12.07
N GLN A 438 -3.77 -26.56 -12.66
CA GLN A 438 -5.20 -26.77 -12.42
C GLN A 438 -5.41 -27.72 -11.24
N VAL A 439 -6.13 -27.27 -10.20
CA VAL A 439 -6.27 -27.99 -8.92
C VAL A 439 -6.87 -29.38 -9.11
N VAL A 440 -7.97 -29.48 -9.86
CA VAL A 440 -8.63 -30.78 -10.13
C VAL A 440 -7.68 -31.78 -10.80
N ALA A 441 -6.81 -31.32 -11.71
CA ALA A 441 -5.86 -32.17 -12.41
C ALA A 441 -4.72 -32.64 -11.47
N GLN A 442 -4.29 -31.78 -10.55
CA GLN A 442 -3.28 -32.11 -9.55
C GLN A 442 -3.82 -33.10 -8.51
N LEU A 443 -5.05 -32.92 -8.04
CA LEU A 443 -5.72 -33.84 -7.12
C LEU A 443 -5.91 -35.23 -7.73
N ALA A 444 -6.30 -35.30 -9.01
CA ALA A 444 -6.48 -36.57 -9.71
C ALA A 444 -5.19 -37.41 -9.85
N GLN A 445 -4.02 -36.76 -9.78
CA GLN A 445 -2.70 -37.39 -9.88
C GLN A 445 -2.05 -37.67 -8.53
N ALA A 446 -2.58 -37.10 -7.45
CA ALA A 446 -2.00 -37.22 -6.13
C ALA A 446 -2.30 -38.56 -5.47
N ALA A 447 -1.42 -38.96 -4.54
CA ALA A 447 -1.66 -40.14 -3.73
C ALA A 447 -2.94 -39.95 -2.87
N PRO A 448 -3.85 -40.95 -2.80
CA PRO A 448 -5.12 -40.82 -2.08
C PRO A 448 -4.99 -40.45 -0.59
N ASP A 449 -3.87 -40.81 0.03
CA ASP A 449 -3.52 -40.56 1.43
C ASP A 449 -2.69 -39.28 1.63
N SER A 450 -2.34 -38.58 0.55
CA SER A 450 -1.60 -37.32 0.65
C SER A 450 -2.37 -36.29 1.48
N PRO A 451 -1.68 -35.43 2.26
CA PRO A 451 -2.32 -34.35 3.01
C PRO A 451 -3.22 -33.47 2.13
N MET A 452 -2.80 -33.22 0.89
CA MET A 452 -3.56 -32.49 -0.11
C MET A 452 -4.91 -33.13 -0.41
N VAL A 453 -4.96 -34.44 -0.68
CA VAL A 453 -6.23 -35.15 -0.96
C VAL A 453 -7.09 -35.27 0.29
N ARG A 454 -6.50 -35.44 1.48
CA ARG A 454 -7.27 -35.49 2.74
C ARG A 454 -7.95 -34.16 3.07
N ALA A 455 -7.29 -33.04 2.79
CA ALA A 455 -7.84 -31.71 3.04
C ALA A 455 -8.79 -31.24 1.93
N MET A 456 -8.32 -31.26 0.67
CA MET A 456 -9.02 -30.64 -0.46
C MET A 456 -9.81 -31.63 -1.32
N GLY A 457 -9.57 -32.94 -1.19
CA GLY A 457 -10.33 -33.95 -1.91
C GLY A 457 -11.82 -33.89 -1.56
N VAL A 458 -12.66 -34.23 -2.53
CA VAL A 458 -14.11 -34.34 -2.32
C VAL A 458 -14.40 -35.69 -1.68
N ASP A 459 -14.98 -35.69 -0.48
CA ASP A 459 -15.32 -36.90 0.25
C ASP A 459 -16.56 -37.62 -0.30
N ALA A 460 -16.93 -38.75 0.31
CA ALA A 460 -18.08 -39.55 -0.11
C ALA A 460 -19.44 -38.84 0.09
N GLN A 461 -19.47 -37.79 0.90
CA GLN A 461 -20.62 -36.93 1.15
C GLN A 461 -20.62 -35.70 0.23
N GLY A 462 -19.61 -35.54 -0.63
CA GLY A 462 -19.47 -34.44 -1.56
C GLY A 462 -18.81 -33.19 -0.96
N PHE A 463 -18.30 -33.26 0.27
CA PHE A 463 -17.67 -32.14 0.97
C PHE A 463 -16.16 -32.07 0.69
N SER A 464 -15.65 -30.85 0.56
CA SER A 464 -14.24 -30.50 0.58
C SER A 464 -14.01 -29.31 1.52
N HIS A 465 -12.84 -29.20 2.15
CA HIS A 465 -12.53 -28.00 2.94
C HIS A 465 -12.64 -26.72 2.09
N THR A 466 -12.39 -26.79 0.79
CA THR A 466 -12.47 -25.62 -0.11
C THR A 466 -13.89 -25.07 -0.29
N ASP A 467 -14.91 -25.84 0.11
CA ASP A 467 -16.31 -25.38 0.19
C ASP A 467 -16.55 -24.40 1.35
N ALA A 468 -15.68 -24.44 2.37
CA ALA A 468 -15.85 -23.71 3.62
C ALA A 468 -14.65 -22.83 3.98
N VAL A 469 -13.51 -23.00 3.32
CA VAL A 469 -12.23 -22.36 3.64
C VAL A 469 -11.58 -21.87 2.34
N THR A 470 -10.97 -20.69 2.36
CA THR A 470 -10.21 -20.15 1.23
C THR A 470 -8.84 -20.82 1.10
N CYS A 471 -8.29 -20.90 -0.11
CA CYS A 471 -7.00 -21.55 -0.36
C CYS A 471 -5.86 -20.94 0.47
N ASP A 472 -5.85 -19.62 0.63
CA ASP A 472 -4.83 -18.91 1.41
C ASP A 472 -4.77 -19.33 2.89
N THR A 473 -5.91 -19.76 3.46
CA THR A 473 -5.96 -20.18 4.85
C THR A 473 -5.02 -21.35 5.13
N CYS A 474 -4.75 -22.22 4.15
CA CYS A 474 -3.78 -23.30 4.28
C CYS A 474 -2.42 -22.98 3.63
N HIS A 475 -2.43 -22.24 2.51
CA HIS A 475 -1.26 -22.04 1.67
C HIS A 475 -0.39 -20.83 2.02
N THR A 476 -0.87 -19.88 2.84
CA THR A 476 -0.05 -18.79 3.38
C THR A 476 1.00 -19.35 4.35
N ALA A 477 2.27 -19.15 4.05
CA ALA A 477 3.41 -19.68 4.80
C ALA A 477 3.51 -19.08 6.20
N TYR A 478 3.34 -17.76 6.32
CA TYR A 478 3.42 -17.03 7.58
C TYR A 478 2.50 -15.80 7.54
N ASN A 479 2.04 -15.35 8.71
CA ASN A 479 1.26 -14.12 8.84
C ASN A 479 2.04 -13.08 9.65
N LEU A 480 2.42 -11.96 9.04
CA LEU A 480 2.93 -10.84 9.82
C LEU A 480 1.78 -10.08 10.51
N HIS A 481 1.71 -10.21 11.84
CA HIS A 481 0.87 -9.40 12.72
C HIS A 481 1.66 -8.25 13.30
N CYS A 482 1.04 -7.07 13.35
CA CYS A 482 1.55 -5.90 14.07
C CYS A 482 0.48 -5.49 15.07
N LEU A 483 0.82 -5.53 16.36
CA LEU A 483 -0.14 -5.44 17.45
C LEU A 483 0.23 -4.29 18.37
N GLY A 484 -0.77 -3.60 18.91
CA GLY A 484 -0.57 -2.45 19.80
C GLY A 484 0.06 -1.26 19.09
N CYS A 485 -0.54 -0.80 17.98
CA CYS A 485 -0.10 0.42 17.33
C CYS A 485 -0.41 1.60 18.26
N HIS A 486 0.60 2.33 18.73
CA HIS A 486 0.40 3.48 19.59
C HIS A 486 0.66 4.75 18.79
N VAL A 487 -0.32 5.65 18.76
CA VAL A 487 -0.23 6.94 18.09
C VAL A 487 -0.35 8.03 19.13
N SER A 488 0.63 8.93 19.16
CA SER A 488 0.60 10.12 20.00
C SER A 488 0.51 11.38 19.15
N MET A 489 -0.32 12.34 19.54
CA MET A 489 -0.35 13.70 19.01
C MET A 489 0.13 14.70 20.08
N ASP A 490 1.15 15.50 19.76
CA ASP A 490 1.74 16.48 20.66
C ASP A 490 1.53 17.91 20.14
N MET A 491 0.63 18.66 20.78
CA MET A 491 0.17 19.98 20.32
C MET A 491 1.20 21.10 20.51
N ARG A 492 2.30 20.85 21.23
CA ARG A 492 3.40 21.81 21.41
C ARG A 492 4.23 22.01 20.14
N PHE A 493 4.07 21.11 19.17
CA PHE A 493 4.88 21.06 17.96
C PHE A 493 4.00 21.09 16.71
N THR A 494 4.61 21.47 15.59
CA THR A 494 4.02 21.39 14.26
C THR A 494 4.69 20.30 13.44
N GLN A 495 3.99 19.82 12.42
CA GLN A 495 4.47 18.85 11.45
C GLN A 495 3.90 19.18 10.07
N ARG A 496 4.65 18.92 9.00
CA ARG A 496 4.10 18.93 7.64
C ARG A 496 2.93 17.95 7.56
N ASP A 497 1.82 18.43 7.04
CA ASP A 497 0.65 17.62 6.72
C ASP A 497 0.74 17.08 5.29
N ALA A 498 0.48 15.79 5.10
CA ALA A 498 0.70 15.12 3.82
C ALA A 498 -0.41 15.40 2.80
N GLN A 499 -1.62 15.77 3.26
CA GLN A 499 -2.73 16.22 2.41
C GLN A 499 -2.51 17.65 1.90
N THR A 500 -2.16 18.57 2.81
CA THR A 500 -2.06 20.01 2.50
C THR A 500 -0.66 20.45 2.04
N GLY A 501 0.38 19.72 2.43
CA GLY A 501 1.79 20.05 2.19
C GLY A 501 2.35 21.17 3.09
N LEU A 502 1.51 21.75 3.95
CA LEU A 502 1.86 22.86 4.85
C LEU A 502 2.09 22.37 6.28
N PRO A 503 2.84 23.11 7.12
CA PRO A 503 2.90 22.84 8.54
C PRO A 503 1.52 23.00 9.20
N SER A 504 1.10 22.01 9.98
CA SER A 504 -0.08 22.09 10.85
C SER A 504 0.27 21.69 12.28
N ASP A 505 -0.53 22.15 13.25
CA ASP A 505 -0.36 21.85 14.68
C ASP A 505 -0.47 20.35 14.96
N GLY A 506 0.16 19.91 16.04
CA GLY A 506 0.19 18.50 16.46
C GLY A 506 1.29 17.73 15.75
N LEU A 507 2.33 17.33 16.48
CA LEU A 507 3.29 16.36 15.97
C LEU A 507 2.77 14.95 16.24
N VAL A 508 2.60 14.17 15.17
CA VAL A 508 2.14 12.79 15.28
C VAL A 508 3.31 11.82 15.26
N ARG A 509 3.31 10.86 16.18
CA ARG A 509 4.29 9.77 16.24
C ARG A 509 3.57 8.45 16.40
N GLY A 510 4.01 7.45 15.64
CA GLY A 510 3.52 6.08 15.73
C GLY A 510 4.61 5.13 16.24
N SER A 511 4.23 4.21 17.10
CA SER A 511 5.02 3.05 17.53
C SER A 511 4.16 1.79 17.51
N ARG A 512 4.79 0.63 17.72
CA ARG A 512 4.07 -0.64 17.96
C ARG A 512 4.66 -1.31 19.19
N GLU A 513 3.86 -2.12 19.86
CA GLU A 513 4.29 -2.88 21.04
C GLU A 513 4.77 -4.29 20.67
N TYR A 514 3.97 -5.03 19.89
CA TYR A 514 4.26 -6.41 19.55
C TYR A 514 4.22 -6.68 18.03
N TYR A 515 4.87 -7.76 17.64
CA TYR A 515 4.73 -8.36 16.32
C TYR A 515 4.77 -9.89 16.44
N SER A 516 4.20 -10.58 15.46
CA SER A 516 4.30 -12.04 15.39
C SER A 516 4.22 -12.52 13.95
N LEU A 517 4.94 -13.60 13.63
CA LEU A 517 4.80 -14.33 12.36
C LEU A 517 3.95 -15.61 12.46
N ASP A 518 3.81 -16.13 13.68
CA ASP A 518 3.38 -17.51 13.92
C ASP A 518 1.88 -17.61 14.19
N GLN A 519 1.22 -16.48 14.48
CA GLN A 519 -0.17 -16.48 14.88
C GLN A 519 -1.10 -16.67 13.68
N LEU A 520 -2.03 -17.62 13.82
CA LEU A 520 -3.16 -17.79 12.92
C LEU A 520 -4.43 -17.32 13.61
N LEU A 521 -5.13 -16.39 12.99
CA LEU A 521 -6.50 -16.03 13.33
C LEU A 521 -7.41 -16.33 12.15
N LEU A 522 -8.61 -16.81 12.43
CA LEU A 522 -9.60 -17.17 11.42
C LEU A 522 -10.88 -16.35 11.56
N GLY A 523 -11.41 -15.93 10.43
CA GLY A 523 -12.66 -15.17 10.31
C GLY A 523 -13.40 -15.56 9.05
N THR A 524 -14.57 -14.98 8.84
CA THR A 524 -15.40 -15.22 7.67
C THR A 524 -15.16 -14.11 6.64
N ALA A 525 -14.80 -14.50 5.42
CA ALA A 525 -14.65 -13.63 4.27
C ALA A 525 -16.02 -13.25 3.70
N SER A 526 -16.03 -12.27 2.79
CA SER A 526 -17.26 -11.76 2.16
C SER A 526 -17.99 -12.80 1.32
N ASP A 527 -17.30 -13.85 0.85
CA ASP A 527 -17.91 -14.98 0.16
C ASP A 527 -18.46 -16.06 1.10
N GLY A 528 -18.40 -15.83 2.42
CA GLY A 528 -18.90 -16.72 3.46
C GLY A 528 -17.96 -17.87 3.83
N ARG A 529 -16.77 -17.98 3.21
CA ARG A 529 -15.74 -18.97 3.59
C ARG A 529 -14.86 -18.45 4.72
N VAL A 530 -14.19 -19.36 5.40
CA VAL A 530 -13.20 -19.05 6.43
C VAL A 530 -11.91 -18.61 5.76
N GLN A 531 -11.37 -17.48 6.18
CA GLN A 531 -10.12 -16.88 5.71
C GLN A 531 -9.22 -16.51 6.89
N SER A 532 -7.92 -16.39 6.63
CA SER A 532 -6.99 -15.78 7.56
C SER A 532 -7.35 -14.31 7.87
N VAL A 533 -7.11 -13.90 9.11
CA VAL A 533 -7.45 -12.58 9.65
C VAL A 533 -6.19 -11.89 10.15
N ILE A 534 -6.13 -10.58 9.96
CA ILE A 534 -5.10 -9.74 10.56
C ILE A 534 -5.73 -8.62 11.36
N ALA A 535 -5.03 -8.21 12.41
CA ALA A 535 -5.33 -6.98 13.13
C ALA A 535 -5.31 -5.80 12.15
N SER A 536 -6.42 -5.07 12.07
CA SER A 536 -6.54 -3.84 11.31
C SER A 536 -6.39 -2.67 12.26
N GLN A 537 -5.36 -1.84 12.06
CA GLN A 537 -5.30 -0.51 12.67
C GLN A 537 -5.64 -0.53 14.17
N GLN A 538 -5.00 -1.41 14.93
CA GLN A 538 -5.09 -1.49 16.40
C GLN A 538 -4.44 -0.27 17.05
N VAL A 539 -4.98 0.91 16.75
CA VAL A 539 -4.43 2.19 17.17
C VAL A 539 -4.97 2.52 18.54
N GLN A 540 -4.05 2.73 19.48
CA GLN A 540 -4.28 3.41 20.73
C GLN A 540 -3.86 4.86 20.56
N MET A 541 -4.68 5.81 21.04
CA MET A 541 -4.43 7.24 20.86
C MET A 541 -4.01 7.90 22.17
N ALA A 542 -2.96 8.71 22.15
CA ALA A 542 -2.59 9.60 23.24
C ALA A 542 -2.46 11.04 22.74
N VAL A 543 -2.88 12.01 23.55
CA VAL A 543 -2.81 13.43 23.19
C VAL A 543 -2.15 14.23 24.31
N VAL A 544 -1.17 15.05 23.93
CA VAL A 544 -0.43 15.95 24.79
C VAL A 544 -0.77 17.39 24.41
N ASP A 545 -1.17 18.19 25.41
CA ASP A 545 -1.53 19.60 25.21
C ASP A 545 -0.32 20.55 25.23
N ASP A 546 -0.58 21.86 25.18
CA ASP A 546 0.48 22.89 25.22
C ASP A 546 1.27 22.94 26.54
N ALA A 547 0.64 22.58 27.65
CA ALA A 547 1.29 22.53 28.95
C ALA A 547 2.26 21.34 29.03
N GLY A 548 2.08 20.36 28.15
CA GLY A 548 2.78 19.09 28.16
C GLY A 548 2.06 18.03 28.98
N ASP A 549 0.81 18.29 29.37
CA ASP A 549 -0.02 17.35 30.12
C ASP A 549 -0.66 16.36 29.14
N VAL A 550 -0.71 15.07 29.50
CA VAL A 550 -1.46 14.06 28.75
C VAL A 550 -2.96 14.25 29.03
N VAL A 551 -3.68 14.79 28.05
CA VAL A 551 -5.13 15.06 28.13
C VAL A 551 -5.99 13.88 27.66
N LEU A 552 -5.39 12.97 26.89
CA LEU A 552 -5.98 11.69 26.48
C LEU A 552 -4.92 10.59 26.62
N GLY A 553 -5.22 9.52 27.36
CA GLY A 553 -4.27 8.44 27.68
C GLY A 553 -3.67 8.55 29.08
N ALA A 554 -2.49 7.97 29.30
CA ALA A 554 -1.73 8.05 30.55
C ALA A 554 -0.22 8.20 30.31
N GLU A 555 0.50 8.76 31.30
CA GLU A 555 1.94 9.07 31.22
C GLU A 555 2.87 7.89 31.57
N ASP A 556 2.44 6.99 32.48
CA ASP A 556 3.30 6.00 33.11
C ASP A 556 3.16 4.61 32.46
N HIS A 557 3.72 4.40 31.25
CA HIS A 557 3.88 3.03 30.74
C HIS A 557 4.93 2.29 31.60
N PRO A 558 4.63 1.10 32.15
CA PRO A 558 5.47 0.42 33.14
C PRO A 558 6.80 -0.07 32.56
N ASP A 559 6.82 -0.38 31.25
CA ASP A 559 7.96 -0.96 30.56
C ASP A 559 8.64 -0.04 29.52
N THR A 560 8.11 1.17 29.26
CA THR A 560 8.65 2.09 28.25
C THR A 560 8.54 3.55 28.68
N ASP A 561 9.33 4.45 28.09
CA ASP A 561 9.18 5.91 28.31
C ASP A 561 8.03 6.52 27.46
N ALA A 562 7.12 5.68 26.93
CA ALA A 562 6.01 6.12 26.08
C ALA A 562 4.73 6.37 26.90
N THR A 563 3.78 7.10 26.33
CA THR A 563 2.43 7.21 26.88
C THR A 563 1.66 5.91 26.67
N VAL A 564 0.64 5.66 27.50
CA VAL A 564 -0.38 4.62 27.26
C VAL A 564 -1.56 5.27 26.55
N GLY A 565 -1.96 4.74 25.40
CA GLY A 565 -3.05 5.31 24.61
C GLY A 565 -4.41 4.80 25.05
N VAL A 566 -5.47 5.54 24.75
CA VAL A 566 -6.84 5.02 24.84
C VAL A 566 -7.11 4.11 23.67
N PHE A 567 -7.79 2.99 23.91
CA PHE A 567 -8.31 2.14 22.84
C PHE A 567 -9.51 2.81 22.19
N ARG A 568 -9.64 2.57 20.89
CA ARG A 568 -10.82 2.97 20.11
C ARG A 568 -12.10 2.44 20.72
N LYS A 569 -13.12 3.28 20.71
CA LYS A 569 -14.48 2.93 21.15
C LYS A 569 -15.44 2.97 19.97
N THR A 570 -16.41 2.09 19.98
CA THR A 570 -17.54 2.14 19.05
C THR A 570 -18.84 2.09 19.85
N PRO A 571 -20.00 2.42 19.24
CA PRO A 571 -21.28 2.26 19.90
C PRO A 571 -21.55 0.83 20.44
N ASN A 572 -20.83 -0.17 19.93
CA ASN A 572 -20.99 -1.58 20.26
C ASN A 572 -19.84 -2.16 21.10
N SER A 573 -18.73 -1.45 21.31
CA SER A 573 -17.59 -1.93 22.09
C SER A 573 -16.78 -0.81 22.74
N GLU A 574 -16.45 -0.98 24.03
CA GLU A 574 -15.57 -0.09 24.80
C GLU A 574 -14.08 -0.29 24.46
N VAL A 575 -13.72 -1.38 23.77
CA VAL A 575 -12.37 -1.69 23.33
C VAL A 575 -12.44 -2.32 21.95
N ASN A 576 -12.14 -1.55 20.91
CA ASN A 576 -12.16 -2.02 19.54
C ASN A 576 -10.75 -2.28 18.99
N ASN A 577 -10.37 -3.56 18.94
CA ASN A 577 -9.12 -4.02 18.36
C ASN A 577 -9.15 -4.21 16.84
N GLY A 578 -10.27 -3.90 16.16
CA GLY A 578 -10.44 -3.85 14.70
C GLY A 578 -9.83 -5.00 13.90
N PHE A 579 -10.65 -5.81 13.25
CA PHE A 579 -10.16 -6.93 12.44
C PHE A 579 -10.70 -6.90 11.01
N HIS A 580 -9.89 -7.42 10.09
CA HIS A 580 -10.34 -7.73 8.76
C HIS A 580 -9.75 -9.06 8.31
N VAL A 581 -10.56 -9.85 7.59
CA VAL A 581 -10.02 -10.94 6.79
C VAL A 581 -9.03 -10.38 5.78
N PHE A 582 -7.90 -11.03 5.57
CA PHE A 582 -6.87 -10.51 4.68
C PHE A 582 -6.02 -11.65 4.14
N PHE A 583 -5.81 -11.65 2.83
CA PHE A 583 -4.90 -12.59 2.19
C PHE A 583 -3.46 -12.05 2.23
N GLN A 584 -2.61 -12.65 3.07
CA GLN A 584 -1.19 -12.36 3.04
C GLN A 584 -0.51 -13.00 1.83
N HIS A 585 0.22 -12.19 1.08
CA HIS A 585 0.96 -12.57 -0.13
C HIS A 585 2.27 -13.27 0.24
N THR A 586 2.16 -14.41 0.91
CA THR A 586 3.28 -15.27 1.35
C THR A 586 2.96 -16.73 1.04
N THR A 587 2.29 -16.97 -0.09
CA THR A 587 1.78 -18.29 -0.49
C THR A 587 2.92 -19.23 -0.80
N THR A 588 2.81 -20.50 -0.38
CA THR A 588 3.82 -21.52 -0.66
C THR A 588 3.23 -22.80 -1.25
N ARG A 589 4.04 -23.45 -2.09
CA ARG A 589 3.78 -24.82 -2.59
C ARG A 589 4.35 -25.91 -1.68
N PHE A 590 5.21 -25.55 -0.72
CA PHE A 590 5.93 -26.53 0.08
C PHE A 590 5.07 -27.01 1.24
N ALA A 591 4.73 -28.31 1.22
CA ALA A 591 3.91 -28.93 2.25
C ALA A 591 4.52 -28.87 3.66
N THR A 592 5.86 -28.71 3.75
CA THR A 592 6.58 -28.55 5.03
C THR A 592 6.44 -27.17 5.65
N ILE A 593 5.98 -26.19 4.87
CA ILE A 593 5.81 -24.79 5.28
C ILE A 593 4.32 -24.43 5.33
N SER A 594 3.50 -25.00 4.45
CA SER A 594 2.03 -24.84 4.51
C SER A 594 1.46 -25.30 5.84
N ARG A 595 0.37 -24.67 6.30
CA ARG A 595 -0.27 -24.98 7.57
C ARG A 595 -0.76 -26.42 7.62
N ASP A 596 -0.36 -27.14 8.66
CA ASP A 596 -0.85 -28.49 8.91
C ASP A 596 -2.27 -28.46 9.52
N CYS A 597 -2.91 -29.63 9.64
CA CYS A 597 -4.24 -29.73 10.22
C CYS A 597 -4.31 -29.22 11.68
N SER A 598 -3.19 -29.26 12.41
CA SER A 598 -3.13 -28.80 13.80
C SER A 598 -3.17 -27.29 13.94
N ALA A 599 -2.97 -26.53 12.85
CA ALA A 599 -3.17 -25.09 12.86
C ALA A 599 -4.61 -24.71 13.23
N CYS A 600 -5.60 -25.47 12.76
CA CYS A 600 -7.03 -25.19 12.96
C CYS A 600 -7.75 -26.19 13.87
N HIS A 601 -7.18 -27.39 14.05
CA HIS A 601 -7.76 -28.46 14.86
C HIS A 601 -6.89 -28.79 16.08
N PRO A 602 -7.49 -29.14 17.23
CA PRO A 602 -6.73 -29.55 18.40
C PRO A 602 -6.02 -30.87 18.12
N ARG A 603 -4.74 -30.96 18.50
CA ARG A 603 -3.97 -32.22 18.36
C ARG A 603 -4.52 -33.32 19.26
N THR A 604 -4.93 -32.93 20.47
CA THR A 604 -5.46 -33.80 21.51
C THR A 604 -6.58 -33.08 22.27
N ASN A 605 -7.30 -33.81 23.11
CA ASN A 605 -8.34 -33.25 23.98
C ASN A 605 -7.79 -32.56 25.26
N SER A 606 -6.52 -32.16 25.29
CA SER A 606 -5.94 -31.50 26.46
C SER A 606 -6.48 -30.06 26.64
N PRO A 607 -6.51 -29.53 27.87
CA PRO A 607 -6.87 -28.14 28.13
C PRO A 607 -6.01 -27.13 27.35
N GLU A 608 -4.72 -27.41 27.21
CA GLU A 608 -3.77 -26.54 26.52
C GLU A 608 -4.06 -26.45 25.02
N GLU A 609 -4.30 -27.59 24.35
CA GLU A 609 -4.65 -27.62 22.93
C GLU A 609 -6.02 -26.98 22.67
N ARG A 610 -6.98 -27.17 23.58
CA ARG A 610 -8.27 -26.48 23.52
C ARG A 610 -8.11 -24.97 23.62
N GLN A 611 -7.26 -24.48 24.51
CA GLN A 611 -7.00 -23.05 24.66
C GLN A 611 -6.29 -22.47 23.44
N ARG A 612 -5.27 -23.17 22.91
CA ARG A 612 -4.56 -22.76 21.69
C ARG A 612 -5.51 -22.57 20.52
N ILE A 613 -6.36 -23.56 20.25
CA ILE A 613 -7.32 -23.49 19.15
C ILE A 613 -8.42 -22.46 19.40
N ARG A 614 -8.83 -22.23 20.66
CA ARG A 614 -9.71 -21.09 20.98
C ARG A 614 -9.07 -19.76 20.58
N GLY A 615 -7.76 -19.59 20.80
CA GLY A 615 -7.01 -18.42 20.32
C GLY A 615 -7.14 -18.23 18.81
N VAL A 616 -7.00 -19.30 18.02
CA VAL A 616 -7.14 -19.29 16.54
C VAL A 616 -8.52 -18.78 16.08
N TYR A 617 -9.56 -19.07 16.87
CA TYR A 617 -10.93 -18.61 16.61
C TYR A 617 -11.29 -17.28 17.29
N GLY A 618 -10.31 -16.54 17.83
CA GLY A 618 -10.47 -15.17 18.30
C GLY A 618 -10.87 -15.01 19.77
N TYR A 619 -10.79 -16.06 20.60
CA TYR A 619 -11.07 -15.96 22.03
C TYR A 619 -9.91 -15.36 22.85
N GLY A 620 -8.87 -14.86 22.19
CA GLY A 620 -7.64 -14.39 22.81
C GLY A 620 -6.59 -15.50 22.99
N THR A 621 -5.32 -15.10 22.94
CA THR A 621 -4.17 -16.00 23.17
C THR A 621 -3.57 -15.81 24.57
N GLY A 622 -3.79 -14.66 25.20
CA GLY A 622 -3.13 -14.24 26.44
C GLY A 622 -1.65 -13.89 26.27
N GLU A 623 -1.15 -13.85 25.04
CA GLU A 623 0.28 -13.64 24.73
C GLU A 623 0.61 -12.16 24.50
N PHE A 624 -0.30 -11.42 23.86
CA PHE A 624 -0.09 -10.03 23.47
C PHE A 624 -1.06 -9.13 24.25
N MET A 625 -0.68 -8.83 25.48
CA MET A 625 -1.50 -8.07 26.42
C MET A 625 -1.11 -6.59 26.36
N LEU A 626 -1.98 -5.76 25.81
CA LEU A 626 -1.81 -4.31 25.69
C LEU A 626 -2.34 -3.64 26.95
N GLU A 627 -1.58 -2.72 27.52
CA GLU A 627 -2.02 -1.99 28.71
C GLU A 627 -3.13 -0.98 28.39
N ALA A 628 -4.08 -0.82 29.31
CA ALA A 628 -5.11 0.21 29.25
C ALA A 628 -4.82 1.35 30.24
N PRO A 629 -5.20 2.61 29.93
CA PRO A 629 -4.93 3.76 30.80
C PRO A 629 -5.47 3.66 32.24
N ASP A 630 -6.43 2.77 32.49
CA ASP A 630 -7.04 2.53 33.81
C ASP A 630 -6.37 1.40 34.62
N GLY A 631 -5.26 0.83 34.13
CA GLY A 631 -4.48 -0.23 34.79
C GLY A 631 -4.97 -1.65 34.48
N GLY A 632 -5.77 -1.83 33.43
CA GLY A 632 -6.18 -3.12 32.87
C GLY A 632 -5.32 -3.58 31.69
N TYR A 633 -5.65 -4.75 31.13
CA TYR A 633 -5.02 -5.27 29.91
C TYR A 633 -6.07 -5.73 28.89
N VAL A 634 -5.76 -5.50 27.62
CA VAL A 634 -6.53 -5.90 26.46
C VAL A 634 -5.72 -6.93 25.67
N ASP A 635 -6.30 -8.09 25.40
CA ASP A 635 -5.67 -9.07 24.51
C ASP A 635 -5.80 -8.61 23.06
N ALA A 636 -4.67 -8.28 22.42
CA ALA A 636 -4.61 -7.77 21.05
C ALA A 636 -5.16 -8.76 20.02
N MET A 637 -5.23 -10.06 20.34
CA MET A 637 -5.69 -11.11 19.43
C MET A 637 -7.14 -11.50 19.68
N GLN A 638 -7.81 -10.87 20.64
CA GLN A 638 -9.18 -11.18 21.01
C GLN A 638 -10.21 -10.37 20.21
N PHE A 639 -11.14 -11.09 19.58
CA PHE A 639 -12.36 -10.53 18.96
C PHE A 639 -13.65 -11.26 19.36
N LEU A 640 -13.55 -12.26 20.26
CA LEU A 640 -14.66 -12.95 20.89
C LEU A 640 -14.51 -12.95 22.42
N ASP A 641 -15.61 -12.69 23.13
CA ASP A 641 -15.68 -12.89 24.57
C ASP A 641 -15.76 -14.40 24.93
N ALA A 642 -15.82 -14.72 26.22
CA ALA A 642 -15.89 -16.11 26.69
C ALA A 642 -17.13 -16.87 26.19
N ASP A 643 -18.24 -16.17 25.96
CA ASP A 643 -19.52 -16.69 25.49
C ASP A 643 -19.58 -16.80 23.95
N GLY A 644 -18.57 -16.26 23.26
CA GLY A 644 -18.45 -16.27 21.81
C GLY A 644 -19.21 -15.15 21.12
N ASN A 645 -19.52 -14.07 21.83
CA ASN A 645 -20.03 -12.82 21.25
C ASN A 645 -18.86 -11.98 20.71
N PRO A 646 -19.03 -11.31 19.55
CA PRO A 646 -18.03 -10.39 19.04
C PRO A 646 -17.77 -9.23 20.00
N THR A 647 -16.51 -8.88 20.18
CA THR A 647 -16.07 -7.72 21.00
C THR A 647 -15.52 -6.57 20.15
N THR A 648 -15.62 -6.69 18.82
CA THR A 648 -14.97 -5.81 17.85
C THR A 648 -15.86 -5.61 16.63
N GLU A 649 -15.67 -4.49 15.95
CA GLU A 649 -16.28 -4.22 14.65
C GLU A 649 -15.41 -4.77 13.51
N TRP A 650 -16.08 -5.17 12.43
CA TRP A 650 -15.43 -5.64 11.21
C TRP A 650 -15.67 -4.63 10.09
N VAL A 651 -14.58 -4.26 9.40
CA VAL A 651 -14.59 -3.20 8.39
C VAL A 651 -15.59 -3.52 7.27
N HIS A 652 -15.56 -4.75 6.76
CA HIS A 652 -16.32 -5.14 5.58
C HIS A 652 -17.63 -5.83 5.98
N GLN A 653 -18.73 -5.43 5.35
CA GLN A 653 -20.02 -6.10 5.53
C GLN A 653 -19.92 -7.59 5.16
N GLY A 654 -20.66 -8.43 5.89
CA GLY A 654 -20.63 -9.89 5.68
C GLY A 654 -19.36 -10.58 6.18
N THR A 655 -18.39 -9.84 6.72
CA THR A 655 -17.22 -10.42 7.39
C THR A 655 -17.40 -10.42 8.91
N GLY A 656 -16.68 -11.29 9.60
CA GLY A 656 -16.86 -11.46 11.03
C GLY A 656 -16.12 -12.64 11.61
N PRO A 657 -16.34 -12.95 12.90
CA PRO A 657 -15.87 -14.20 13.49
C PRO A 657 -16.45 -15.42 12.75
N VAL A 658 -15.71 -16.52 12.74
CA VAL A 658 -16.21 -17.78 12.17
C VAL A 658 -17.52 -18.19 12.84
N ASP A 659 -18.49 -18.57 12.01
CA ASP A 659 -19.82 -19.05 12.42
C ASP A 659 -19.75 -20.01 13.63
N PRO A 660 -20.64 -19.86 14.63
CA PRO A 660 -20.62 -20.64 15.87
C PRO A 660 -20.63 -22.15 15.66
N ASP A 661 -21.41 -22.66 14.71
CA ASP A 661 -21.53 -24.10 14.45
C ASP A 661 -20.27 -24.61 13.76
N ARG A 662 -19.72 -23.82 12.82
CA ARG A 662 -18.46 -24.17 12.14
C ARG A 662 -17.28 -24.22 13.11
N ARG A 663 -17.12 -23.22 13.99
CA ARG A 663 -16.04 -23.22 15.00
C ARG A 663 -16.23 -24.37 15.98
N ALA A 664 -17.45 -24.62 16.47
CA ALA A 664 -17.70 -25.71 17.39
C ALA A 664 -17.37 -27.07 16.77
N ARG A 665 -17.75 -27.27 15.49
CA ARG A 665 -17.38 -28.47 14.73
C ARG A 665 -15.87 -28.61 14.62
N ALA A 666 -15.16 -27.58 14.16
CA ALA A 666 -13.71 -27.65 13.98
C ALA A 666 -12.96 -27.94 15.28
N MET A 667 -13.36 -27.29 16.38
CA MET A 667 -12.80 -27.49 17.72
C MET A 667 -13.13 -28.85 18.36
N SER A 668 -14.10 -29.60 17.80
CA SER A 668 -14.49 -30.92 18.29
C SER A 668 -13.75 -32.08 17.63
N ILE A 669 -12.94 -31.81 16.60
CA ILE A 669 -12.16 -32.81 15.87
C ILE A 669 -10.75 -32.88 16.47
N PHE A 670 -10.44 -33.97 17.16
CA PHE A 670 -9.11 -34.22 17.73
C PHE A 670 -8.29 -35.07 16.76
N LEU A 671 -7.11 -34.60 16.37
CA LEU A 671 -6.31 -35.24 15.32
C LEU A 671 -5.76 -36.61 15.75
N ASP A 672 -5.51 -36.83 17.03
CA ASP A 672 -5.09 -38.12 17.59
C ASP A 672 -6.21 -39.19 17.61
N GLU A 673 -7.46 -38.77 17.45
CA GLU A 673 -8.63 -39.66 17.34
C GLU A 673 -8.97 -40.00 15.87
N LEU A 674 -8.37 -39.31 14.90
CA LEU A 674 -8.55 -39.62 13.49
C LEU A 674 -7.75 -40.87 13.13
N SER A 675 -8.39 -41.78 12.37
CA SER A 675 -7.68 -42.93 11.83
C SER A 675 -6.56 -42.44 10.87
N PRO A 676 -5.36 -43.05 10.93
CA PRO A 676 -4.23 -42.68 10.08
C PRO A 676 -4.58 -42.58 8.61
#